data_AF-A0A9X4INA6-F1
#
_entry.id   AF-A0A9X4INA6-F1
#
_cell.length_a   1.000
_cell.length_b   1.000
_cell.length_c   1.000
_cell.angle_alpha   90.00
_cell.angle_beta   90.00
_cell.angle_gamma   90.00
#
_symmetry.space_group_name_H-M   'P 1'
#
loop_
_entity.id
_entity.type
_entity.pdbx_description
1 polymer ?
#
loop_
_entity_poly.entity_id
_entity_poly.type
_entity_poly.pdbx_seq_one_letter_code
_entity_poly.pdbx_strand_id
1 'polypeptide(L)'
;MGFYFFTDLNALSVQSEQNSYGYVNVNSTNDEFNLHSKFSIEENASVFSITKSLVFYQENSNDSNLLNVILFPLETNYTAGFPVKFFIYRGVSRASLLESNNLIKEPDSTWKEGNILEIIKKNQEEINSKTGSVEVATETSLGLQFQGNDSETLLESILFDFTDSFHPLIVPRGCEIGKFAGGSNLISIEVVLDKIGEDINLGYLRKVKSTITVENSPINTILSEKEQKKQVFKRRYLKEKILGFMDITAFYGACFNQGYGVEGVNINEEKFLTTFYNSNVVYIDIRDERGFSYNHFLNSQDTLAVGFYNDLGEVEYEQVNYYSDWPILKINNKSFQNEKSEFFIKLPITIGMPETANILTSYTKKVSLKNDKLYKKYRILAQQKITGEISLKESEPIKFENWSSSAKLSANYFLLKIDRIGNSDKSNSPHKIWDAFFSLDMKNVFDTNAIPEGEFRLKTYASINAPININKDLSGYYSPTIGIVADKYQVSFFSFYDELVYEESQKNKTIRSSFIQTGKYNNAYDTTNLLYQGGQAVGFLYQIVTNKIRNFELSQFSLIDVDNNINGAKFLLPQSTAVNNYEEFMQHFDCITLTHEEYNALIAKVSETIGNADFIQEHPYFIKGKQTRNYNYEQFNFIETTITLGVPKVVITTDNNSSILIEEHPTSAIVNDEEIVLTSATVN
;
A
#
# COMPACT_ATOMS: atom_id res chain seq x y z
N MET A 1 -21.18 3.10 -9.38
CA MET A 1 -19.99 2.23 -9.32
C MET A 1 -20.34 1.08 -8.40
N GLY A 2 -20.02 -0.16 -8.76
CA GLY A 2 -20.46 -1.34 -8.02
C GLY A 2 -19.47 -2.48 -8.18
N PHE A 3 -19.61 -3.49 -7.34
CA PHE A 3 -18.82 -4.72 -7.32
C PHE A 3 -19.69 -5.89 -7.71
N TYR A 4 -19.09 -7.00 -8.12
CA TYR A 4 -19.81 -8.26 -8.31
C TYR A 4 -19.46 -9.21 -7.17
N PHE A 5 -20.43 -10.01 -6.74
CA PHE A 5 -20.20 -11.08 -5.78
C PHE A 5 -19.41 -12.21 -6.44
N PHE A 6 -18.32 -12.67 -5.81
CA PHE A 6 -17.29 -13.48 -6.47
C PHE A 6 -17.76 -14.83 -7.06
N THR A 7 -18.95 -15.32 -6.70
CA THR A 7 -19.53 -16.59 -7.18
C THR A 7 -21.06 -16.56 -7.08
N ASP A 8 -21.74 -17.65 -7.40
CA ASP A 8 -23.18 -17.79 -7.15
C ASP A 8 -23.42 -18.04 -5.65
N LEU A 9 -24.12 -17.12 -4.97
CA LEU A 9 -24.31 -17.17 -3.51
C LEU A 9 -24.93 -18.50 -3.02
N ASN A 10 -25.85 -19.09 -3.78
CA ASN A 10 -26.53 -20.31 -3.42
C ASN A 10 -25.64 -21.56 -3.49
N ALA A 11 -24.47 -21.48 -4.14
CA ALA A 11 -23.51 -22.59 -4.17
C ALA A 11 -22.69 -22.68 -2.88
N LEU A 12 -22.62 -21.59 -2.10
CA LEU A 12 -21.80 -21.51 -0.90
C LEU A 12 -22.50 -22.14 0.31
N SER A 13 -21.79 -23.04 0.98
CA SER A 13 -22.12 -23.42 2.35
C SER A 13 -21.76 -22.30 3.34
N VAL A 14 -22.43 -22.28 4.50
CA VAL A 14 -22.07 -21.37 5.60
C VAL A 14 -20.64 -21.65 6.06
N GLN A 15 -19.83 -20.61 6.12
CA GLN A 15 -18.43 -20.68 6.48
C GLN A 15 -18.26 -21.02 7.97
N SER A 16 -17.37 -21.97 8.26
CA SER A 16 -16.93 -22.26 9.63
C SER A 16 -15.82 -21.30 10.10
N GLU A 17 -15.64 -21.18 11.41
CA GLU A 17 -14.58 -20.35 12.01
C GLU A 17 -13.18 -20.68 11.47
N GLN A 18 -12.86 -21.97 11.35
CA GLN A 18 -11.55 -22.45 10.87
C GLN A 18 -11.28 -22.11 9.39
N ASN A 19 -12.34 -21.80 8.65
CA ASN A 19 -12.31 -21.42 7.25
C ASN A 19 -12.45 -19.91 7.04
N SER A 20 -12.67 -19.14 8.10
CA SER A 20 -12.80 -17.69 8.06
C SER A 20 -11.45 -17.01 7.95
N TYR A 21 -11.44 -15.81 7.37
CA TYR A 21 -10.32 -14.88 7.49
C TYR A 21 -10.15 -14.50 8.96
N GLY A 22 -8.94 -14.55 9.50
CA GLY A 22 -8.76 -14.20 10.91
C GLY A 22 -7.84 -15.13 11.67
N TYR A 23 -7.82 -14.91 12.99
CA TYR A 23 -7.10 -15.75 13.94
C TYR A 23 -7.68 -17.16 13.93
N VAL A 24 -6.78 -18.14 13.84
CA VAL A 24 -7.07 -19.57 13.87
C VAL A 24 -6.39 -20.10 15.12
N ASN A 25 -7.17 -20.51 16.11
CA ASN A 25 -6.62 -21.05 17.34
C ASN A 25 -6.07 -22.46 17.09
N VAL A 26 -4.76 -22.57 16.84
CA VAL A 26 -4.11 -23.85 16.50
C VAL A 26 -3.34 -24.42 17.69
N ASN A 27 -2.59 -23.60 18.42
CA ASN A 27 -1.86 -24.04 19.62
C ASN A 27 -1.50 -22.86 20.54
N SER A 28 -1.11 -23.15 21.78
CA SER A 28 -0.79 -22.12 22.79
C SER A 28 0.54 -21.38 22.54
N THR A 29 1.33 -21.79 21.56
CA THR A 29 2.69 -21.23 21.31
C THR A 29 2.74 -20.32 20.09
N ASN A 30 1.81 -20.45 19.16
CA ASN A 30 1.77 -19.72 17.91
C ASN A 30 0.36 -19.24 17.61
N ASP A 31 0.26 -17.96 17.27
CA ASP A 31 -0.92 -17.41 16.64
C ASP A 31 -0.86 -17.75 15.14
N GLU A 32 -1.87 -18.46 14.62
CA GLU A 32 -2.03 -18.67 13.18
C GLU A 32 -3.15 -17.75 12.66
N PHE A 33 -2.94 -17.19 11.47
CA PHE A 33 -3.87 -16.25 10.85
C PHE A 33 -4.18 -16.70 9.42
N ASN A 34 -5.44 -16.99 9.14
CA ASN A 34 -5.93 -17.22 7.78
C ASN A 34 -6.01 -15.89 7.04
N LEU A 35 -5.39 -15.82 5.86
CA LEU A 35 -5.41 -14.62 5.00
C LEU A 35 -6.53 -14.60 3.96
N HIS A 36 -7.38 -15.62 3.97
CA HIS A 36 -8.40 -15.90 2.98
C HIS A 36 -9.68 -16.42 3.62
N SER A 37 -10.81 -16.16 2.94
CA SER A 37 -12.09 -16.77 3.28
C SER A 37 -12.29 -18.03 2.44
N LYS A 38 -12.46 -19.18 3.10
CA LYS A 38 -12.67 -20.48 2.46
C LYS A 38 -14.12 -20.91 2.54
N PHE A 39 -14.59 -21.63 1.53
CA PHE A 39 -15.94 -22.19 1.46
C PHE A 39 -15.92 -23.60 0.89
N SER A 40 -16.86 -24.43 1.34
CA SER A 40 -17.19 -25.68 0.64
C SER A 40 -18.30 -25.41 -0.36
N ILE A 41 -18.18 -26.03 -1.54
CA ILE A 41 -19.17 -26.01 -2.61
C ILE A 41 -19.47 -27.45 -3.05
N GLU A 42 -20.74 -27.82 -3.18
CA GLU A 42 -21.11 -29.20 -3.51
C GLU A 42 -20.86 -29.52 -4.99
N GLU A 43 -21.28 -28.62 -5.87
CA GLU A 43 -21.10 -28.71 -7.32
C GLU A 43 -20.21 -27.59 -7.84
N ASN A 44 -19.72 -27.72 -9.08
CA ASN A 44 -18.92 -26.68 -9.71
C ASN A 44 -19.73 -25.37 -9.80
N ALA A 45 -19.19 -24.29 -9.25
CA ALA A 45 -19.85 -23.00 -9.19
C ALA A 45 -19.12 -21.97 -10.05
N SER A 46 -19.85 -21.05 -10.68
CA SER A 46 -19.22 -20.00 -11.49
C SER A 46 -18.32 -19.09 -10.66
N VAL A 47 -17.22 -18.64 -11.26
CA VAL A 47 -16.31 -17.65 -10.68
C VAL A 47 -16.47 -16.35 -11.44
N PHE A 48 -16.75 -15.26 -10.74
CA PHE A 48 -16.98 -13.95 -11.36
C PHE A 48 -15.88 -12.96 -11.03
N SER A 49 -15.53 -12.14 -12.01
CA SER A 49 -14.66 -10.99 -11.77
C SER A 49 -15.35 -9.92 -10.91
N ILE A 50 -14.85 -9.67 -9.69
CA ILE A 50 -15.44 -8.69 -8.74
C ILE A 50 -15.47 -7.26 -9.31
N THR A 51 -14.46 -6.90 -10.10
CA THR A 51 -14.33 -5.59 -10.75
C THR A 51 -13.68 -5.75 -12.13
N LYS A 52 -13.66 -4.70 -12.94
CA LYS A 52 -12.91 -4.74 -14.20
C LYS A 52 -11.42 -4.92 -13.91
N SER A 53 -10.84 -5.99 -14.44
CA SER A 53 -9.50 -6.45 -14.04
C SER A 53 -8.70 -7.04 -15.19
N LEU A 54 -7.37 -7.03 -15.06
CA LEU A 54 -6.52 -7.99 -15.77
C LEU A 54 -6.59 -9.35 -15.05
N VAL A 55 -6.62 -10.42 -15.83
CA VAL A 55 -6.70 -11.80 -15.33
C VAL A 55 -5.42 -12.56 -15.63
N PHE A 56 -4.95 -13.36 -14.67
CA PHE A 56 -3.82 -14.27 -14.82
C PHE A 56 -4.02 -15.55 -14.00
N TYR A 57 -3.56 -16.69 -14.53
CA TYR A 57 -3.73 -18.02 -13.91
C TYR A 57 -2.37 -18.67 -13.61
N GLN A 58 -2.33 -19.44 -12.53
CA GLN A 58 -1.24 -20.37 -12.20
C GLN A 58 -1.81 -21.69 -11.69
N GLU A 59 -1.08 -22.78 -11.87
CA GLU A 59 -1.47 -24.06 -11.29
C GLU A 59 -1.32 -24.03 -9.77
N ASN A 60 -2.22 -24.74 -9.09
CA ASN A 60 -2.07 -25.03 -7.68
C ASN A 60 -0.91 -26.01 -7.47
N SER A 61 -0.02 -25.70 -6.53
CA SER A 61 1.21 -26.48 -6.29
C SER A 61 0.97 -27.93 -5.86
N ASN A 62 -0.22 -28.25 -5.35
CA ASN A 62 -0.54 -29.58 -4.84
C ASN A 62 -1.53 -30.36 -5.72
N ASP A 63 -2.22 -29.67 -6.66
CA ASP A 63 -3.15 -30.30 -7.58
C ASP A 63 -3.20 -29.53 -8.91
N SER A 64 -2.59 -30.07 -9.95
CA SER A 64 -2.56 -29.44 -11.28
C SER A 64 -3.93 -29.42 -11.98
N ASN A 65 -4.95 -30.10 -11.45
CA ASN A 65 -6.33 -29.95 -11.92
C ASN A 65 -6.99 -28.68 -11.40
N LEU A 66 -6.36 -28.00 -10.44
CA LEU A 66 -6.83 -26.74 -9.88
C LEU A 66 -5.91 -25.60 -10.30
N LEU A 67 -6.53 -24.47 -10.60
CA LEU A 67 -5.89 -23.21 -10.91
C LEU A 67 -6.18 -22.20 -9.80
N ASN A 68 -5.21 -21.36 -9.54
CA ASN A 68 -5.36 -20.13 -8.78
C ASN A 68 -5.39 -18.96 -9.77
N VAL A 69 -6.32 -18.05 -9.56
CA VAL A 69 -6.59 -16.91 -10.44
C VAL A 69 -6.26 -15.64 -9.70
N ILE A 70 -5.59 -14.72 -10.36
CA ILE A 70 -5.41 -13.37 -9.86
C ILE A 70 -6.14 -12.37 -10.74
N LEU A 71 -6.82 -11.44 -10.09
CA LEU A 71 -7.44 -10.27 -10.69
C LEU A 71 -6.67 -9.03 -10.24
N PHE A 72 -6.11 -8.31 -11.21
CA PHE A 72 -5.51 -7.00 -10.98
C PHE A 72 -6.54 -5.92 -11.36
N PRO A 73 -7.12 -5.19 -10.40
CA PRO A 73 -8.11 -4.16 -10.69
C PRO A 73 -7.55 -3.07 -11.62
N LEU A 74 -8.32 -2.67 -12.63
CA LEU A 74 -7.94 -1.58 -13.55
C LEU A 74 -8.56 -0.23 -13.18
N GLU A 75 -9.48 -0.23 -12.22
CA GLU A 75 -10.00 1.00 -11.64
C GLU A 75 -8.93 1.60 -10.69
N THR A 76 -8.98 2.92 -10.46
CA THR A 76 -7.96 3.72 -9.76
C THR A 76 -7.37 3.08 -8.50
N ASN A 77 -6.18 3.52 -8.08
CA ASN A 77 -5.40 3.09 -6.88
C ASN A 77 -6.21 2.80 -5.60
N TYR A 78 -7.43 3.35 -5.46
CA TYR A 78 -8.36 2.99 -4.40
C TYR A 78 -9.66 2.40 -4.96
N THR A 79 -9.88 1.12 -4.69
CA THR A 79 -11.15 0.42 -4.94
C THR A 79 -12.03 0.53 -3.70
N ALA A 80 -13.12 1.30 -3.77
CA ALA A 80 -14.00 1.62 -2.62
C ALA A 80 -13.24 2.15 -1.39
N GLY A 81 -12.24 3.00 -1.62
CA GLY A 81 -11.44 3.56 -0.53
C GLY A 81 -10.36 2.62 0.01
N PHE A 82 -10.14 1.46 -0.60
CA PHE A 82 -9.06 0.54 -0.23
C PHE A 82 -8.00 0.46 -1.32
N PRO A 83 -6.70 0.41 -0.96
CA PRO A 83 -5.63 0.24 -1.93
C PRO A 83 -5.53 -1.22 -2.36
N VAL A 84 -6.59 -1.76 -3.00
CA VAL A 84 -6.63 -3.16 -3.42
C VAL A 84 -5.65 -3.36 -4.58
N LYS A 85 -4.65 -4.20 -4.34
CA LYS A 85 -3.64 -4.58 -5.32
C LYS A 85 -4.13 -5.76 -6.16
N PHE A 86 -4.71 -6.77 -5.52
CA PHE A 86 -5.21 -7.96 -6.18
C PHE A 86 -6.44 -8.57 -5.49
N PHE A 87 -7.26 -9.26 -6.26
CA PHE A 87 -8.09 -10.35 -5.72
C PHE A 87 -7.50 -11.68 -6.16
N ILE A 88 -7.37 -12.64 -5.25
CA ILE A 88 -6.90 -13.99 -5.60
C ILE A 88 -8.01 -14.99 -5.32
N TYR A 89 -8.33 -15.83 -6.30
CA TYR A 89 -9.25 -16.95 -6.18
C TYR A 89 -8.46 -18.26 -6.23
N ARG A 90 -8.80 -19.22 -5.37
CA ARG A 90 -8.16 -20.54 -5.35
C ARG A 90 -9.18 -21.64 -5.56
N GLY A 91 -8.77 -22.68 -6.28
CA GLY A 91 -9.60 -23.87 -6.52
C GLY A 91 -10.48 -23.78 -7.77
N VAL A 92 -10.04 -23.05 -8.81
CA VAL A 92 -10.73 -23.05 -10.11
C VAL A 92 -10.39 -24.32 -10.87
N SER A 93 -11.40 -25.03 -11.38
CA SER A 93 -11.21 -26.25 -12.15
C SER A 93 -10.51 -25.97 -13.47
N ARG A 94 -9.32 -26.55 -13.68
CA ARG A 94 -8.58 -26.47 -14.95
C ARG A 94 -9.43 -26.99 -16.11
N ALA A 95 -10.15 -28.07 -15.87
CA ALA A 95 -11.04 -28.69 -16.85
C ALA A 95 -12.25 -27.80 -17.22
N SER A 96 -12.54 -26.73 -16.49
CA SER A 96 -13.54 -25.74 -16.95
C SER A 96 -13.01 -24.87 -18.08
N LEU A 97 -11.70 -24.60 -18.13
CA LEU A 97 -11.09 -23.66 -19.08
C LEU A 97 -10.37 -24.36 -20.23
N LEU A 98 -9.81 -25.54 -19.99
CA LEU A 98 -8.93 -26.24 -20.93
C LEU A 98 -9.44 -27.64 -21.28
N GLU A 99 -9.24 -28.00 -22.54
CA GLU A 99 -9.33 -29.37 -23.03
C GLU A 99 -8.11 -30.21 -22.59
N SER A 100 -8.17 -31.53 -22.77
CA SER A 100 -7.06 -32.44 -22.40
C SER A 100 -5.78 -32.24 -23.22
N ASN A 101 -5.85 -31.48 -24.32
CA ASN A 101 -4.74 -31.11 -25.20
C ASN A 101 -4.23 -29.68 -24.93
N ASN A 102 -4.63 -29.05 -23.82
CA ASN A 102 -4.31 -27.66 -23.45
C ASN A 102 -4.85 -26.58 -24.41
N LEU A 103 -5.82 -26.91 -25.26
CA LEU A 103 -6.58 -25.90 -26.01
C LEU A 103 -7.64 -25.25 -25.10
N ILE A 104 -7.93 -23.98 -25.37
CA ILE A 104 -9.03 -23.26 -24.70
C ILE A 104 -10.36 -23.89 -25.13
N LYS A 105 -11.21 -24.20 -24.16
CA LYS A 105 -12.54 -24.79 -24.41
C LYS A 105 -13.48 -23.81 -25.09
N GLU A 106 -14.42 -24.35 -25.85
CA GLU A 106 -15.61 -23.62 -26.27
C GLU A 106 -16.61 -23.52 -25.11
N PRO A 107 -17.27 -22.36 -24.90
CA PRO A 107 -18.31 -22.22 -23.91
C PRO A 107 -19.50 -23.12 -24.26
N ASP A 108 -19.98 -23.89 -23.28
CA ASP A 108 -21.20 -24.69 -23.39
C ASP A 108 -22.41 -23.98 -22.76
N SER A 109 -23.59 -24.62 -22.74
CA SER A 109 -24.82 -24.03 -22.19
C SER A 109 -24.79 -23.79 -20.68
N THR A 110 -23.73 -24.18 -19.98
CA THR A 110 -23.56 -23.96 -18.54
C THR A 110 -22.79 -22.68 -18.23
N TRP A 111 -22.28 -21.97 -19.23
CA TRP A 111 -21.61 -20.67 -19.09
C TRP A 111 -22.58 -19.51 -19.28
N LYS A 112 -22.36 -18.40 -18.57
CA LYS A 112 -23.07 -17.14 -18.77
C LYS A 112 -22.54 -16.42 -20.02
N GLU A 113 -23.37 -15.59 -20.63
CA GLU A 113 -22.99 -14.76 -21.79
C GLU A 113 -21.87 -13.77 -21.42
N GLY A 114 -20.91 -13.55 -22.34
CA GLY A 114 -19.79 -12.63 -22.11
C GLY A 114 -18.74 -13.20 -21.15
N ASN A 115 -18.57 -14.52 -21.13
CA ASN A 115 -17.57 -15.22 -20.33
C ASN A 115 -16.14 -15.11 -20.91
N ILE A 116 -15.15 -15.54 -20.13
CA ILE A 116 -13.74 -15.45 -20.51
C ILE A 116 -13.39 -16.26 -21.76
N LEU A 117 -14.04 -17.41 -22.01
CA LEU A 117 -13.75 -18.25 -23.18
C LEU A 117 -14.10 -17.50 -24.48
N GLU A 118 -15.23 -16.79 -24.48
CA GLU A 118 -15.64 -15.92 -25.59
C GLU A 118 -14.65 -14.78 -25.81
N ILE A 119 -14.17 -14.15 -24.73
CA ILE A 119 -13.18 -13.06 -24.80
C ILE A 119 -11.86 -13.56 -25.39
N ILE A 120 -11.37 -14.70 -24.94
CA ILE A 120 -10.12 -15.31 -25.44
C ILE A 120 -10.25 -15.62 -26.92
N LYS A 121 -11.34 -16.29 -27.31
CA LYS A 121 -11.59 -16.66 -28.71
C LYS A 121 -11.67 -15.43 -29.60
N LYS A 122 -12.42 -14.41 -29.20
CA LYS A 122 -12.51 -13.14 -29.93
C LYS A 122 -11.13 -12.49 -30.11
N ASN A 123 -10.33 -12.42 -29.06
CA ASN A 123 -8.98 -11.85 -29.16
C ASN A 123 -8.09 -12.65 -30.11
N GLN A 124 -8.15 -13.99 -30.07
CA GLN A 124 -7.39 -14.86 -30.97
C GLN A 124 -7.85 -14.70 -32.43
N GLU A 125 -9.16 -14.59 -32.68
CA GLU A 125 -9.73 -14.33 -34.01
C GLU A 125 -9.27 -12.97 -34.56
N GLU A 126 -9.22 -11.94 -33.71
CA GLU A 126 -8.69 -10.62 -34.08
C GLU A 126 -7.19 -10.67 -34.41
N ILE A 127 -6.39 -11.44 -33.66
CA ILE A 127 -4.96 -11.66 -33.96
C ILE A 127 -4.83 -12.37 -35.30
N ASN A 128 -5.51 -13.50 -35.49
CA ASN A 128 -5.52 -14.29 -36.71
C ASN A 128 -5.91 -13.45 -37.94
N SER A 129 -6.93 -12.60 -37.82
CA SER A 129 -7.35 -11.71 -38.90
C SER A 129 -6.29 -10.67 -39.27
N LYS A 130 -5.46 -10.22 -38.31
CA LYS A 130 -4.40 -9.23 -38.54
C LYS A 130 -3.12 -9.86 -39.09
N THR A 131 -2.79 -11.09 -38.68
CA THR A 131 -1.56 -11.79 -39.05
C THR A 131 -1.74 -12.75 -40.24
N GLY A 132 -2.98 -13.11 -40.58
CA GLY A 132 -3.28 -14.15 -41.57
C GLY A 132 -3.07 -15.58 -41.04
N SER A 133 -2.97 -15.77 -39.72
CA SER A 133 -2.86 -17.09 -39.09
C SER A 133 -4.22 -17.76 -38.89
N VAL A 134 -4.20 -19.06 -38.58
CA VAL A 134 -5.38 -19.88 -38.21
C VAL A 134 -5.15 -20.58 -36.87
N GLU A 135 -4.40 -19.92 -35.97
CA GLU A 135 -4.03 -20.48 -34.68
C GLU A 135 -5.22 -20.51 -33.72
N VAL A 136 -5.27 -21.55 -32.89
CA VAL A 136 -6.29 -21.71 -31.84
C VAL A 136 -5.68 -21.28 -30.51
N ALA A 137 -6.47 -20.62 -29.67
CA ALA A 137 -6.04 -20.20 -28.35
C ALA A 137 -5.68 -21.41 -27.48
N THR A 138 -4.60 -21.29 -26.70
CA THR A 138 -4.08 -22.36 -25.83
C THR A 138 -3.98 -21.86 -24.39
N GLU A 139 -3.50 -22.71 -23.49
CA GLU A 139 -3.21 -22.35 -22.10
C GLU A 139 -2.32 -21.10 -21.93
N THR A 140 -1.55 -20.72 -22.96
CA THR A 140 -0.74 -19.49 -22.94
C THR A 140 -1.59 -18.21 -22.89
N SER A 141 -2.82 -18.26 -23.39
CA SER A 141 -3.79 -17.16 -23.27
C SER A 141 -4.21 -16.90 -21.82
N LEU A 142 -3.96 -17.85 -20.91
CA LEU A 142 -4.25 -17.75 -19.48
C LEU A 142 -3.01 -17.37 -18.64
N GLY A 143 -1.82 -17.30 -19.25
CA GLY A 143 -0.56 -17.06 -18.52
C GLY A 143 0.10 -18.33 -17.95
N LEU A 144 -0.37 -19.52 -18.33
CA LEU A 144 0.16 -20.78 -17.79
C LEU A 144 1.58 -21.12 -18.29
N GLN A 145 2.07 -20.46 -19.34
CA GLN A 145 3.47 -20.54 -19.77
C GLN A 145 4.47 -20.10 -18.70
N PHE A 146 4.04 -19.29 -17.73
CA PHE A 146 4.90 -18.82 -16.63
C PHE A 146 4.96 -19.79 -15.44
N GLN A 147 4.34 -20.98 -15.55
CA GLN A 147 4.39 -22.00 -14.50
C GLN A 147 5.83 -22.43 -14.16
N GLY A 148 6.76 -22.36 -15.12
CA GLY A 148 8.17 -22.69 -14.93
C GLY A 148 9.02 -21.57 -14.32
N ASN A 149 8.49 -20.35 -14.17
CA ASN A 149 9.25 -19.23 -13.62
C ASN A 149 9.53 -19.42 -12.12
N ASP A 150 10.60 -18.77 -11.65
CA ASP A 150 11.03 -18.75 -10.24
C ASP A 150 9.87 -18.33 -9.33
N SER A 151 9.70 -19.03 -8.20
CA SER A 151 8.70 -18.71 -7.19
C SER A 151 8.84 -17.28 -6.64
N GLU A 152 10.03 -16.70 -6.66
CA GLU A 152 10.30 -15.34 -6.20
C GLU A 152 9.96 -14.26 -7.25
N THR A 153 9.57 -14.65 -8.46
CA THR A 153 9.13 -13.71 -9.51
C THR A 153 7.89 -12.95 -9.04
N LEU A 154 7.98 -11.62 -8.98
CA LEU A 154 6.87 -10.75 -8.58
C LEU A 154 5.73 -10.81 -9.61
N LEU A 155 4.48 -10.90 -9.16
CA LEU A 155 3.34 -11.03 -10.07
C LEU A 155 3.15 -9.81 -10.97
N GLU A 156 3.36 -8.62 -10.42
CA GLU A 156 3.28 -7.36 -11.18
C GLU A 156 4.31 -7.33 -12.31
N SER A 157 5.47 -7.97 -12.13
CA SER A 157 6.47 -8.02 -13.20
C SER A 157 5.88 -8.67 -14.44
N ILE A 158 5.13 -9.76 -14.30
CA ILE A 158 4.53 -10.49 -15.43
C ILE A 158 3.39 -9.68 -16.06
N LEU A 159 2.58 -9.01 -15.23
CA LEU A 159 1.42 -8.25 -15.71
C LEU A 159 1.82 -6.97 -16.48
N PHE A 160 2.97 -6.40 -16.14
CA PHE A 160 3.47 -5.16 -16.74
C PHE A 160 4.70 -5.34 -17.63
N ASP A 161 5.28 -6.55 -17.70
CA ASP A 161 6.32 -6.87 -18.66
C ASP A 161 5.67 -7.11 -20.02
N PHE A 162 5.66 -6.06 -20.84
CA PHE A 162 5.20 -6.07 -22.22
C PHE A 162 6.14 -6.88 -23.12
N THR A 163 6.41 -8.13 -22.76
CA THR A 163 7.03 -9.10 -23.69
C THR A 163 6.01 -9.46 -24.75
N ASP A 164 6.47 -9.68 -25.98
CA ASP A 164 5.60 -10.07 -27.10
C ASP A 164 4.85 -11.42 -26.85
N SER A 165 5.21 -12.18 -25.82
CA SER A 165 4.73 -13.54 -25.57
C SER A 165 3.50 -13.65 -24.65
N PHE A 166 3.07 -12.58 -23.99
CA PHE A 166 1.85 -12.60 -23.17
C PHE A 166 1.17 -11.24 -23.08
N HIS A 167 -0.14 -11.23 -23.33
CA HIS A 167 -0.99 -10.07 -23.16
C HIS A 167 -2.10 -10.42 -22.17
N PRO A 168 -2.01 -9.98 -20.90
CA PRO A 168 -3.02 -10.30 -19.90
C PRO A 168 -4.41 -9.82 -20.35
N LEU A 169 -5.43 -10.65 -20.10
CA LEU A 169 -6.78 -10.39 -20.57
C LEU A 169 -7.48 -9.38 -19.68
N ILE A 170 -8.10 -8.38 -20.28
CA ILE A 170 -9.01 -7.46 -19.58
C ILE A 170 -10.41 -8.08 -19.57
N VAL A 171 -10.93 -8.40 -18.38
CA VAL A 171 -12.31 -8.86 -18.20
C VAL A 171 -13.17 -7.79 -17.54
N PRO A 172 -14.44 -7.61 -17.97
CA PRO A 172 -15.36 -6.72 -17.28
C PRO A 172 -15.77 -7.26 -15.91
N ARG A 173 -16.26 -6.38 -15.05
CA ARG A 173 -16.96 -6.78 -13.81
C ARG A 173 -18.09 -7.75 -14.15
N GLY A 174 -18.24 -8.82 -13.36
CA GLY A 174 -19.29 -9.83 -13.53
C GLY A 174 -19.04 -10.84 -14.65
N CYS A 175 -17.93 -10.73 -15.38
CA CYS A 175 -17.50 -11.75 -16.34
C CYS A 175 -17.28 -13.09 -15.61
N GLU A 176 -17.85 -14.18 -16.15
CA GLU A 176 -17.53 -15.53 -15.68
C GLU A 176 -16.13 -15.91 -16.18
N ILE A 177 -15.21 -16.09 -15.25
CA ILE A 177 -13.79 -16.34 -15.53
C ILE A 177 -13.37 -17.80 -15.28
N GLY A 178 -14.30 -18.67 -14.93
CA GLY A 178 -13.98 -20.05 -14.58
C GLY A 178 -15.08 -20.67 -13.76
N LYS A 179 -14.87 -21.92 -13.37
CA LYS A 179 -15.72 -22.61 -12.39
C LYS A 179 -14.88 -23.14 -11.25
N PHE A 180 -15.25 -22.80 -10.03
CA PHE A 180 -14.69 -23.43 -8.85
C PHE A 180 -14.97 -24.94 -8.88
N ALA A 181 -14.02 -25.75 -8.43
CA ALA A 181 -14.16 -27.19 -8.37
C ALA A 181 -14.98 -27.61 -7.14
N GLY A 182 -16.15 -28.22 -7.37
CA GLY A 182 -17.04 -28.75 -6.34
C GLY A 182 -16.50 -29.98 -5.61
N GLY A 183 -17.29 -30.48 -4.66
CA GLY A 183 -17.06 -31.74 -3.95
C GLY A 183 -16.21 -31.57 -2.69
N SER A 184 -15.07 -32.25 -2.61
CA SER A 184 -14.20 -32.26 -1.42
C SER A 184 -13.25 -31.05 -1.33
N ASN A 185 -13.19 -30.22 -2.37
CA ASN A 185 -12.25 -29.11 -2.43
C ASN A 185 -12.81 -27.90 -1.70
N LEU A 186 -11.96 -27.21 -0.96
CA LEU A 186 -12.26 -25.87 -0.46
C LEU A 186 -11.84 -24.85 -1.51
N ILE A 187 -12.74 -23.93 -1.79
CA ILE A 187 -12.44 -22.75 -2.60
C ILE A 187 -12.04 -21.62 -1.68
N SER A 188 -11.28 -20.65 -2.16
CA SER A 188 -10.99 -19.46 -1.36
C SER A 188 -10.87 -18.17 -2.15
N ILE A 189 -11.04 -17.08 -1.42
CA ILE A 189 -10.90 -15.71 -1.91
C ILE A 189 -10.04 -14.89 -0.95
N GLU A 190 -9.13 -14.11 -1.53
CA GLU A 190 -8.24 -13.16 -0.87
C GLU A 190 -8.42 -11.76 -1.46
N VAL A 191 -8.38 -10.75 -0.59
CA VAL A 191 -8.23 -9.35 -0.98
C VAL A 191 -6.84 -8.91 -0.54
N VAL A 192 -5.95 -8.65 -1.49
CA VAL A 192 -4.57 -8.20 -1.24
C VAL A 192 -4.52 -6.69 -1.35
N LEU A 193 -3.93 -6.04 -0.34
CA LEU A 193 -3.74 -4.59 -0.28
C LEU A 193 -2.32 -4.22 -0.70
N ASP A 194 -2.16 -3.02 -1.23
CA ASP A 194 -0.85 -2.45 -1.54
C ASP A 194 -0.16 -1.96 -0.26
N LYS A 195 0.79 -2.78 0.23
CA LYS A 195 1.61 -2.52 1.40
C LYS A 195 3.08 -2.74 1.05
N ILE A 196 3.92 -1.76 1.38
CA ILE A 196 5.38 -1.86 1.16
C ILE A 196 5.93 -3.08 1.92
N GLY A 197 6.77 -3.87 1.24
CA GLY A 197 7.40 -5.07 1.79
C GLY A 197 6.57 -6.35 1.68
N GLU A 198 5.28 -6.26 1.38
CA GLU A 198 4.37 -7.42 1.26
C GLU A 198 3.93 -7.66 -0.19
N ASP A 199 4.90 -7.66 -1.10
CA ASP A 199 4.66 -7.94 -2.51
C ASP A 199 4.40 -9.43 -2.77
N ILE A 200 3.42 -9.71 -3.65
CA ILE A 200 3.04 -11.08 -4.00
C ILE A 200 3.89 -11.59 -5.17
N ASN A 201 4.44 -12.80 -5.01
CA ASN A 201 5.20 -13.52 -6.02
C ASN A 201 4.45 -14.77 -6.55
N LEU A 202 4.99 -15.40 -7.60
CA LEU A 202 4.43 -16.62 -8.19
C LEU A 202 4.32 -17.77 -7.19
N GLY A 203 5.30 -17.90 -6.29
CA GLY A 203 5.31 -18.90 -5.23
C GLY A 203 4.10 -18.78 -4.32
N TYR A 204 3.74 -17.54 -3.93
CA TYR A 204 2.54 -17.26 -3.16
C TYR A 204 1.26 -17.59 -3.94
N LEU A 205 1.18 -17.19 -5.21
CA LEU A 205 0.01 -17.47 -6.04
C LEU A 205 -0.23 -18.97 -6.21
N ARG A 206 0.82 -19.80 -6.32
CA ARG A 206 0.72 -21.25 -6.48
C ARG A 206 0.27 -22.00 -5.21
N LYS A 207 0.36 -21.40 -4.01
CA LYS A 207 0.00 -22.08 -2.74
C LYS A 207 -1.45 -22.57 -2.72
N VAL A 208 -1.69 -23.67 -2.00
CA VAL A 208 -3.06 -24.10 -1.64
C VAL A 208 -3.66 -23.21 -0.57
N LYS A 209 -2.85 -22.88 0.44
CA LYS A 209 -3.27 -22.10 1.60
C LYS A 209 -2.30 -20.97 1.91
N SER A 210 -2.88 -19.85 2.33
CA SER A 210 -2.16 -18.67 2.79
C SER A 210 -2.47 -18.44 4.26
N THR A 211 -1.47 -18.68 5.10
CA THR A 211 -1.53 -18.48 6.54
C THR A 211 -0.28 -17.77 7.00
N ILE A 212 -0.40 -16.91 8.00
CA ILE A 212 0.73 -16.33 8.73
C ILE A 212 0.77 -16.95 10.10
N THR A 213 1.96 -17.38 10.53
CA THR A 213 2.19 -17.92 11.86
C THR A 213 3.11 -16.97 12.61
N VAL A 214 2.69 -16.52 13.79
CA VAL A 214 3.46 -15.63 14.66
C VAL A 214 3.66 -16.31 16.00
N GLU A 215 4.89 -16.37 16.47
CA GLU A 215 5.19 -16.90 17.80
C GLU A 215 4.52 -16.04 18.88
N ASN A 216 3.72 -16.66 19.74
CA ASN A 216 2.98 -16.04 20.84
C ASN A 216 3.56 -16.43 22.21
N SER A 217 4.87 -16.71 22.26
CA SER A 217 5.57 -16.95 23.52
C SER A 217 5.36 -15.77 24.48
N PRO A 218 5.05 -16.02 25.76
CA PRO A 218 4.94 -14.96 26.76
C PRO A 218 6.20 -14.10 26.78
N ILE A 219 6.03 -12.79 26.86
CA ILE A 219 7.17 -11.88 27.02
C ILE A 219 7.92 -12.28 28.29
N ASN A 220 9.20 -12.57 28.17
CA ASN A 220 9.99 -13.06 29.29
C ASN A 220 10.23 -11.91 30.28
N THR A 221 9.51 -11.94 31.41
CA THR A 221 9.54 -10.88 32.43
C THR A 221 10.88 -10.78 33.17
N ILE A 222 11.80 -11.74 32.98
CA ILE A 222 13.16 -11.71 33.55
C ILE A 222 14.09 -10.86 32.68
N LEU A 223 13.73 -10.62 31.41
CA LEU A 223 14.51 -9.77 30.51
C LEU A 223 14.47 -8.30 30.94
N SER A 224 15.46 -7.52 30.52
CA SER A 224 15.43 -6.05 30.70
C SER A 224 14.25 -5.43 29.95
N GLU A 225 13.76 -4.27 30.39
CA GLU A 225 12.67 -3.55 29.71
C GLU A 225 12.96 -3.35 28.21
N LYS A 226 14.23 -3.07 27.88
CA LYS A 226 14.71 -2.93 26.51
C LYS A 226 14.44 -4.19 25.68
N GLU A 227 14.82 -5.36 26.20
CA GLU A 227 14.64 -6.63 25.50
C GLU A 227 13.17 -7.05 25.44
N GLN A 228 12.39 -6.78 26.50
CA GLN A 228 10.94 -6.99 26.48
C GLN A 228 10.27 -6.17 25.36
N LYS A 229 10.63 -4.88 25.19
CA LYS A 229 10.08 -4.04 24.11
C LYS A 229 10.51 -4.51 22.73
N LYS A 230 11.74 -4.97 22.56
CA LYS A 230 12.16 -5.59 21.29
C LYS A 230 11.30 -6.80 20.95
N GLN A 231 11.03 -7.68 21.91
CA GLN A 231 10.15 -8.84 21.69
C GLN A 231 8.74 -8.43 21.29
N VAL A 232 8.15 -7.45 22.00
CA VAL A 232 6.82 -6.91 21.65
C VAL A 232 6.80 -6.33 20.24
N PHE A 233 7.80 -5.53 19.89
CA PHE A 233 7.90 -4.88 18.57
C PHE A 233 8.09 -5.88 17.43
N LYS A 234 9.00 -6.86 17.59
CA LYS A 234 9.20 -7.93 16.60
C LYS A 234 7.90 -8.70 16.37
N ARG A 235 7.19 -9.05 17.45
CA ARG A 235 5.88 -9.70 17.36
C ARG A 235 4.85 -8.84 16.64
N ARG A 236 4.79 -7.53 16.91
CA ARG A 236 3.89 -6.60 16.18
C ARG A 236 4.22 -6.56 14.70
N TYR A 237 5.50 -6.41 14.35
CA TYR A 237 5.93 -6.39 12.96
C TYR A 237 5.56 -7.69 12.22
N LEU A 238 5.71 -8.86 12.84
CA LEU A 238 5.25 -10.11 12.23
C LEU A 238 3.73 -10.15 12.02
N LYS A 239 2.94 -9.57 12.94
CA LYS A 239 1.49 -9.42 12.76
C LYS A 239 1.13 -8.37 11.70
N GLU A 240 1.94 -7.32 11.50
CA GLU A 240 1.70 -6.29 10.46
C GLU A 240 1.54 -6.85 9.06
N LYS A 241 2.20 -7.99 8.78
CA LYS A 241 2.10 -8.68 7.48
C LYS A 241 0.68 -9.07 7.12
N ILE A 242 -0.16 -9.38 8.11
CA ILE A 242 -1.59 -9.69 7.93
C ILE A 242 -2.32 -8.52 7.29
N LEU A 243 -1.85 -7.29 7.54
CA LEU A 243 -2.46 -6.08 7.03
C LEU A 243 -2.12 -5.77 5.56
N GLY A 244 -1.34 -6.63 4.90
CA GLY A 244 -1.30 -6.74 3.44
C GLY A 244 -2.53 -7.46 2.86
N PHE A 245 -3.45 -7.93 3.71
CA PHE A 245 -4.66 -8.66 3.33
C PHE A 245 -5.89 -8.07 4.01
N MET A 246 -7.06 -8.30 3.43
CA MET A 246 -8.34 -7.84 3.95
C MET A 246 -9.39 -8.96 3.93
N ASP A 247 -10.24 -8.97 4.96
CA ASP A 247 -11.43 -9.80 5.00
C ASP A 247 -12.42 -9.38 3.89
N ILE A 248 -12.71 -10.28 2.95
CA ILE A 248 -13.67 -10.04 1.87
C ILE A 248 -15.07 -9.68 2.41
N THR A 249 -15.46 -10.21 3.58
CA THR A 249 -16.74 -9.91 4.23
C THR A 249 -16.79 -8.43 4.62
N ALA A 250 -15.69 -7.94 5.20
CA ALA A 250 -15.54 -6.56 5.61
C ALA A 250 -15.40 -5.63 4.39
N PHE A 251 -14.74 -6.07 3.32
CA PHE A 251 -14.70 -5.36 2.05
C PHE A 251 -16.11 -5.14 1.48
N TYR A 252 -16.92 -6.20 1.34
CA TYR A 252 -18.30 -6.07 0.86
C TYR A 252 -19.16 -5.21 1.78
N GLY A 253 -19.03 -5.40 3.11
CA GLY A 253 -19.73 -4.59 4.09
C GLY A 253 -19.34 -3.10 4.03
N ALA A 254 -18.06 -2.79 3.82
CA ALA A 254 -17.58 -1.43 3.63
C ALA A 254 -18.05 -0.81 2.31
N CYS A 255 -18.07 -1.60 1.23
CA CYS A 255 -18.64 -1.18 -0.06
C CYS A 255 -20.11 -0.79 0.12
N PHE A 256 -20.90 -1.63 0.79
CA PHE A 256 -22.30 -1.36 1.09
C PHE A 256 -22.48 -0.10 1.96
N ASN A 257 -21.70 0.03 3.04
CA ASN A 257 -21.73 1.20 3.93
C ASN A 257 -21.39 2.52 3.24
N GLN A 258 -20.63 2.46 2.13
CA GLN A 258 -20.27 3.59 1.28
C GLN A 258 -21.28 3.84 0.15
N GLY A 259 -22.30 3.00 0.00
CA GLY A 259 -23.31 3.10 -1.05
C GLY A 259 -22.89 2.49 -2.39
N TYR A 260 -21.84 1.68 -2.43
CA TYR A 260 -21.53 0.85 -3.60
C TYR A 260 -22.46 -0.36 -3.64
N GLY A 261 -23.03 -0.64 -4.82
CA GLY A 261 -23.82 -1.85 -5.02
C GLY A 261 -22.94 -3.10 -5.13
N VAL A 262 -23.44 -4.24 -4.64
CA VAL A 262 -22.86 -5.56 -4.89
C VAL A 262 -23.84 -6.35 -5.77
N GLU A 263 -23.49 -6.49 -7.05
CA GLU A 263 -24.23 -7.25 -8.07
C GLU A 263 -24.03 -8.76 -7.88
N GLY A 264 -24.92 -9.57 -8.44
CA GLY A 264 -24.90 -11.03 -8.28
C GLY A 264 -25.52 -11.54 -6.98
N VAL A 265 -25.99 -10.64 -6.10
CA VAL A 265 -26.72 -10.96 -4.86
C VAL A 265 -28.00 -10.12 -4.75
N ASN A 266 -29.01 -10.63 -4.04
CA ASN A 266 -30.21 -9.86 -3.74
C ASN A 266 -29.90 -8.83 -2.64
N ILE A 267 -29.67 -7.57 -3.06
CA ILE A 267 -29.29 -6.45 -2.18
C ILE A 267 -30.34 -6.21 -1.08
N ASN A 268 -31.61 -6.52 -1.34
CA ASN A 268 -32.70 -6.31 -0.38
C ASN A 268 -32.68 -7.31 0.79
N GLU A 269 -31.81 -8.32 0.76
CA GLU A 269 -31.86 -9.38 1.77
C GLU A 269 -30.77 -9.33 2.82
N GLU A 270 -29.66 -8.58 2.70
CA GLU A 270 -28.48 -8.58 3.62
C GLU A 270 -27.88 -9.98 3.94
N LYS A 271 -28.58 -11.06 3.60
CA LYS A 271 -28.31 -12.47 3.86
C LYS A 271 -27.04 -12.93 3.19
N PHE A 272 -26.59 -12.25 2.13
CA PHE A 272 -25.37 -12.67 1.44
C PHE A 272 -24.14 -12.62 2.36
N LEU A 273 -24.12 -11.71 3.34
CA LEU A 273 -23.05 -11.67 4.34
C LEU A 273 -23.22 -12.73 5.43
N THR A 274 -24.42 -13.27 5.65
CA THR A 274 -24.67 -14.30 6.68
C THR A 274 -24.03 -15.65 6.36
N THR A 275 -23.62 -15.88 5.10
CA THR A 275 -22.82 -17.04 4.71
C THR A 275 -21.38 -16.96 5.26
N PHE A 276 -20.89 -15.76 5.58
CA PHE A 276 -19.55 -15.56 6.12
C PHE A 276 -19.57 -15.62 7.65
N TYR A 277 -18.55 -16.24 8.24
CA TYR A 277 -18.42 -16.32 9.70
C TYR A 277 -18.24 -14.91 10.31
N ASN A 278 -17.52 -14.02 9.62
CA ASN A 278 -17.22 -12.67 10.07
C ASN A 278 -18.32 -11.64 9.77
N SER A 279 -19.57 -12.06 9.56
CA SER A 279 -20.67 -11.17 9.16
C SER A 279 -20.95 -10.02 10.14
N ASN A 280 -20.52 -10.14 11.41
CA ASN A 280 -20.72 -9.15 12.48
C ASN A 280 -19.37 -8.67 13.06
N VAL A 281 -18.37 -8.51 12.21
CA VAL A 281 -17.02 -8.10 12.59
C VAL A 281 -16.67 -6.76 11.95
N VAL A 282 -16.25 -5.81 12.77
CA VAL A 282 -15.71 -4.54 12.28
C VAL A 282 -14.25 -4.38 12.61
N TYR A 283 -13.49 -4.03 11.58
CA TYR A 283 -12.06 -3.76 11.65
C TYR A 283 -11.85 -2.24 11.62
N ILE A 284 -11.08 -1.72 12.57
CA ILE A 284 -10.61 -0.33 12.60
C ILE A 284 -9.10 -0.32 12.42
N ASP A 285 -8.70 -0.14 11.18
CA ASP A 285 -7.31 -0.06 10.77
C ASP A 285 -6.86 1.40 10.80
N ILE A 286 -5.93 1.71 11.70
CA ILE A 286 -5.40 3.05 11.91
C ILE A 286 -3.91 2.97 11.61
N ARG A 287 -3.46 3.67 10.57
CA ARG A 287 -2.05 3.72 10.20
C ARG A 287 -1.35 4.95 10.75
N ASP A 288 -0.05 4.85 11.00
CA ASP A 288 0.82 5.98 11.24
C ASP A 288 1.32 6.62 9.92
N GLU A 289 2.17 7.63 10.03
CA GLU A 289 2.72 8.35 8.88
C GLU A 289 3.49 7.43 7.91
N ARG A 290 4.06 6.30 8.40
CA ARG A 290 4.85 5.33 7.63
C ARG A 290 4.02 4.14 7.11
N GLY A 291 2.73 4.09 7.39
CA GLY A 291 1.85 2.99 6.94
C GLY A 291 1.86 1.74 7.84
N PHE A 292 2.42 1.82 9.05
CA PHE A 292 2.29 0.77 10.08
C PHE A 292 1.07 1.01 10.95
N SER A 293 0.57 -0.01 11.63
CA SER A 293 -0.56 0.15 12.56
C SER A 293 -0.28 1.16 13.69
N TYR A 294 -1.35 1.71 14.25
CA TYR A 294 -1.31 2.71 15.30
C TYR A 294 -0.54 2.23 16.52
N ASN A 295 0.45 3.00 16.95
CA ASN A 295 1.34 2.65 18.06
C ASN A 295 2.27 1.45 17.79
N HIS A 296 2.57 1.14 16.53
CA HIS A 296 3.54 0.09 16.17
C HIS A 296 4.89 0.30 16.88
N PHE A 297 5.36 1.55 16.92
CA PHE A 297 6.62 1.97 17.54
C PHE A 297 6.56 2.19 19.07
N LEU A 298 5.49 1.80 19.77
CA LEU A 298 5.37 1.91 21.23
C LEU A 298 5.54 3.35 21.79
N ASN A 299 5.11 4.34 21.02
CA ASN A 299 5.21 5.77 21.37
C ASN A 299 4.00 6.31 22.16
N SER A 300 2.99 5.48 22.37
CA SER A 300 1.72 5.79 23.02
C SER A 300 1.12 4.55 23.68
N GLN A 301 -0.11 4.65 24.20
CA GLN A 301 -0.81 3.52 24.82
C GLN A 301 -1.54 2.70 23.76
N ASP A 302 -1.59 1.37 23.93
CA ASP A 302 -2.37 0.49 23.04
C ASP A 302 -3.87 0.54 23.32
N THR A 303 -4.26 1.08 24.47
CA THR A 303 -5.67 1.13 24.87
C THR A 303 -6.30 2.39 24.32
N LEU A 304 -7.45 2.23 23.66
CA LEU A 304 -8.28 3.33 23.17
C LEU A 304 -9.68 3.24 23.76
N ALA A 305 -10.44 4.33 23.68
CA ALA A 305 -11.81 4.35 24.17
C ALA A 305 -12.80 4.14 23.03
N VAL A 306 -13.59 3.06 23.06
CA VAL A 306 -14.67 2.78 22.10
C VAL A 306 -16.01 3.11 22.75
N GLY A 307 -16.82 3.94 22.10
CA GLY A 307 -18.08 4.43 22.62
C GLY A 307 -19.30 3.91 21.86
N PHE A 308 -20.32 3.45 22.58
CA PHE A 308 -21.63 3.11 22.02
C PHE A 308 -22.73 3.84 22.76
N TYR A 309 -23.85 4.10 22.10
CA TYR A 309 -25.01 4.62 22.81
C TYR A 309 -25.67 3.52 23.65
N ASN A 310 -26.01 3.85 24.89
CA ASN A 310 -26.82 3.00 25.77
C ASN A 310 -28.34 3.17 25.49
N ASP A 311 -29.16 2.45 26.25
CA ASP A 311 -30.64 2.53 26.18
C ASP A 311 -31.19 3.95 26.47
N LEU A 312 -30.43 4.79 27.18
CA LEU A 312 -30.78 6.18 27.50
C LEU A 312 -30.35 7.17 26.41
N GLY A 313 -29.66 6.71 25.37
CA GLY A 313 -29.13 7.54 24.30
C GLY A 313 -27.85 8.32 24.68
N GLU A 314 -27.17 7.92 25.76
CA GLU A 314 -25.87 8.45 26.19
C GLU A 314 -24.73 7.57 25.66
N VAL A 315 -23.57 8.16 25.35
CA VAL A 315 -22.42 7.38 24.84
C VAL A 315 -21.58 6.88 26.02
N GLU A 316 -21.54 5.56 26.20
CA GLU A 316 -20.69 4.87 27.17
C GLU A 316 -19.42 4.39 26.49
N TYR A 317 -18.26 4.73 27.08
CA TYR A 317 -16.94 4.37 26.56
C TYR A 317 -16.33 3.20 27.32
N GLU A 318 -15.91 2.19 26.60
CA GLU A 318 -15.10 1.06 27.09
C GLU A 318 -13.65 1.20 26.63
N GLN A 319 -12.71 0.83 27.50
CA GLN A 319 -11.28 0.83 27.18
C GLN A 319 -10.93 -0.49 26.50
N VAL A 320 -10.44 -0.44 25.26
CA VAL A 320 -10.16 -1.61 24.43
C VAL A 320 -8.71 -1.60 23.97
N ASN A 321 -8.04 -2.74 24.11
CA ASN A 321 -6.68 -2.91 23.59
C ASN A 321 -6.72 -3.06 22.06
N TYR A 322 -6.07 -2.13 21.36
CA TYR A 322 -5.92 -2.09 19.92
C TYR A 322 -5.20 -3.33 19.36
N TYR A 323 -4.24 -3.88 20.12
CA TYR A 323 -3.40 -5.02 19.76
C TYR A 323 -3.72 -6.28 20.57
N SER A 324 -5.00 -6.55 20.84
CA SER A 324 -5.41 -7.76 21.57
C SER A 324 -4.95 -9.04 20.84
N ASP A 325 -5.79 -9.60 19.99
CA ASP A 325 -5.46 -10.83 19.24
C ASP A 325 -5.00 -10.52 17.81
N TRP A 326 -5.36 -9.33 17.32
CA TRP A 326 -5.20 -8.88 15.95
C TRP A 326 -4.30 -7.62 15.89
N PRO A 327 -3.56 -7.36 14.79
CA PRO A 327 -2.70 -6.17 14.67
C PRO A 327 -3.45 -4.83 14.60
N ILE A 328 -4.78 -4.86 14.54
CA ILE A 328 -5.66 -3.69 14.56
C ILE A 328 -6.89 -3.98 15.43
N LEU A 329 -7.63 -2.94 15.80
CA LEU A 329 -8.84 -3.09 16.59
C LEU A 329 -9.91 -3.88 15.83
N LYS A 330 -10.43 -4.92 16.50
CA LYS A 330 -11.52 -5.77 16.02
C LYS A 330 -12.71 -5.69 16.99
N ILE A 331 -13.87 -5.26 16.52
CA ILE A 331 -15.13 -5.21 17.28
C ILE A 331 -16.03 -6.35 16.79
N ASN A 332 -16.33 -7.30 17.67
CA ASN A 332 -17.06 -8.51 17.31
C ASN A 332 -18.44 -8.53 17.95
N ASN A 333 -19.47 -8.86 17.17
CA ASN A 333 -20.82 -9.18 17.66
C ASN A 333 -21.44 -8.11 18.58
N LYS A 334 -21.07 -6.83 18.42
CA LYS A 334 -21.63 -5.75 19.23
C LYS A 334 -23.07 -5.49 18.79
N SER A 335 -23.99 -5.41 19.75
CA SER A 335 -25.37 -4.99 19.51
C SER A 335 -25.55 -3.51 19.83
N PHE A 336 -26.31 -2.81 19.00
CA PHE A 336 -26.80 -1.47 19.33
C PHE A 336 -27.98 -1.60 20.29
N GLN A 337 -27.94 -0.82 21.35
CA GLN A 337 -29.00 -0.73 22.35
C GLN A 337 -30.15 0.21 21.94
N ASN A 338 -29.97 0.95 20.83
CA ASN A 338 -30.99 1.81 20.26
C ASN A 338 -30.88 1.84 18.72
N GLU A 339 -31.75 2.63 18.08
CA GLU A 339 -31.82 2.75 16.62
C GLU A 339 -30.58 3.41 15.97
N LYS A 340 -29.72 4.07 16.76
CA LYS A 340 -28.54 4.74 16.23
C LYS A 340 -27.43 3.72 15.97
N SER A 341 -27.19 3.45 14.69
CA SER A 341 -26.10 2.57 14.23
C SER A 341 -24.74 3.31 14.17
N GLU A 342 -24.44 4.08 15.21
CA GLU A 342 -23.22 4.90 15.31
C GLU A 342 -22.37 4.42 16.48
N PHE A 343 -21.05 4.47 16.32
CA PHE A 343 -20.10 4.25 17.40
C PHE A 343 -18.96 5.26 17.32
N PHE A 344 -18.21 5.37 18.42
CA PHE A 344 -17.21 6.42 18.61
C PHE A 344 -15.86 5.81 18.97
N ILE A 345 -14.78 6.47 18.56
CA ILE A 345 -13.44 6.15 19.04
C ILE A 345 -12.77 7.43 19.53
N LYS A 346 -12.10 7.35 20.69
CA LYS A 346 -11.11 8.34 21.10
C LYS A 346 -9.73 7.71 21.07
N LEU A 347 -8.79 8.42 20.47
CA LEU A 347 -7.43 7.95 20.28
C LEU A 347 -6.51 8.63 21.28
N PRO A 348 -5.61 7.89 21.97
CA PRO A 348 -4.53 8.52 22.69
C PRO A 348 -3.70 9.37 21.72
N ILE A 349 -3.54 10.64 22.02
CA ILE A 349 -2.74 11.57 21.22
C ILE A 349 -1.78 12.28 22.15
N THR A 350 -0.55 12.47 21.69
CA THR A 350 0.43 13.29 22.40
C THR A 350 0.58 14.57 21.62
N ILE A 351 0.22 15.69 22.24
CA ILE A 351 0.56 17.03 21.73
C ILE A 351 1.81 17.45 22.47
N GLY A 352 2.93 17.50 21.76
CA GLY A 352 4.20 18.01 22.29
C GLY A 352 4.58 19.31 21.59
N MET A 353 5.40 20.13 22.26
CA MET A 353 6.16 21.16 21.58
C MET A 353 7.34 20.53 20.82
N PRO A 354 7.68 21.01 19.61
CA PRO A 354 7.05 22.13 18.91
C PRO A 354 5.67 21.77 18.32
N GLU A 355 4.79 22.77 18.14
CA GLU A 355 3.36 22.65 17.79
C GLU A 355 3.07 21.49 16.81
N THR A 356 2.57 20.36 17.33
CA THR A 356 2.24 19.19 16.51
C THR A 356 0.74 19.15 16.24
N ALA A 357 0.33 19.21 14.97
CA ALA A 357 -1.03 18.89 14.57
C ALA A 357 -1.13 17.38 14.30
N ASN A 358 -2.21 16.76 14.76
CA ASN A 358 -2.54 15.37 14.39
C ASN A 358 -3.67 15.41 13.37
N ILE A 359 -3.40 14.93 12.15
CA ILE A 359 -4.40 14.83 11.08
C ILE A 359 -4.86 13.39 10.96
N LEU A 360 -6.16 13.17 11.02
CA LEU A 360 -6.81 11.92 10.68
C LEU A 360 -7.35 11.99 9.25
N THR A 361 -6.89 11.07 8.43
CA THR A 361 -7.42 10.78 7.10
C THR A 361 -8.25 9.52 7.15
N SER A 362 -9.42 9.52 6.53
CA SER A 362 -10.22 8.31 6.32
C SER A 362 -10.30 7.98 4.84
N TYR A 363 -10.08 6.72 4.48
CA TYR A 363 -10.12 6.27 3.10
C TYR A 363 -11.46 5.63 2.71
N THR A 364 -12.18 5.01 3.66
CA THR A 364 -13.29 4.09 3.37
C THR A 364 -14.66 4.58 3.82
N LYS A 365 -14.75 5.77 4.42
CA LYS A 365 -15.98 6.56 4.58
C LYS A 365 -15.61 7.92 5.14
N LYS A 366 -16.37 8.97 4.86
CA LYS A 366 -16.14 10.26 5.54
C LYS A 366 -16.42 10.09 7.04
N VAL A 367 -15.54 10.61 7.91
CA VAL A 367 -15.70 10.59 9.38
C VAL A 367 -16.17 11.96 9.88
N SER A 368 -16.84 12.00 11.03
CA SER A 368 -17.22 13.25 11.71
C SER A 368 -16.75 13.23 13.16
N LEU A 369 -16.60 14.41 13.75
CA LEU A 369 -16.47 14.54 15.20
C LEU A 369 -17.87 14.51 15.80
N LYS A 370 -18.01 14.12 17.08
CA LYS A 370 -19.32 13.96 17.73
C LYS A 370 -20.29 15.14 17.55
N ASN A 371 -19.76 16.37 17.54
CA ASN A 371 -20.56 17.61 17.43
C ASN A 371 -20.70 18.11 15.98
N ASP A 372 -20.01 17.50 15.02
CA ASP A 372 -20.02 17.90 13.61
C ASP A 372 -21.19 17.25 12.87
N LYS A 373 -21.97 18.05 12.14
CA LYS A 373 -23.06 17.56 11.27
C LYS A 373 -22.58 17.06 9.91
N LEU A 374 -21.41 17.51 9.46
CA LEU A 374 -20.86 17.18 8.15
C LEU A 374 -19.82 16.09 8.32
N TYR A 375 -19.86 15.06 7.49
CA TYR A 375 -18.76 14.10 7.37
C TYR A 375 -17.71 14.64 6.39
N LYS A 376 -16.43 14.51 6.74
CA LYS A 376 -15.29 14.88 5.88
C LYS A 376 -14.32 13.71 5.79
N LYS A 377 -13.61 13.62 4.67
CA LYS A 377 -12.54 12.64 4.45
C LYS A 377 -11.35 12.89 5.39
N TYR A 378 -11.14 14.14 5.79
CA TYR A 378 -9.98 14.60 6.54
C TYR A 378 -10.38 15.42 7.75
N ARG A 379 -9.66 15.26 8.88
CA ARG A 379 -9.92 15.92 10.16
C ARG A 379 -8.64 16.24 10.91
N ILE A 380 -8.58 17.43 11.48
CA ILE A 380 -7.61 17.76 12.52
C ILE A 380 -8.16 17.21 13.84
N LEU A 381 -7.46 16.25 14.45
CA LEU A 381 -7.86 15.66 15.74
C LEU A 381 -7.41 16.51 16.93
N ALA A 382 -6.31 17.24 16.74
CA ALA A 382 -5.78 18.18 17.70
C ALA A 382 -4.82 19.17 17.03
N GLN A 383 -4.91 20.43 17.45
CA GLN A 383 -4.02 21.52 17.04
C GLN A 383 -3.87 22.50 18.20
N GLN A 384 -2.63 22.86 18.52
CA GLN A 384 -2.36 23.94 19.46
C GLN A 384 -2.69 25.29 18.80
N LYS A 385 -3.54 26.11 19.41
CA LYS A 385 -3.66 27.52 19.02
C LYS A 385 -2.48 28.29 19.64
N ILE A 386 -1.94 29.27 18.91
CA ILE A 386 -0.76 30.12 19.22
C ILE A 386 -0.72 30.69 20.67
N THR A 387 -1.82 30.64 21.42
CA THR A 387 -2.00 31.28 22.73
C THR A 387 -1.84 30.38 23.97
N GLY A 388 -1.37 29.13 23.88
CA GLY A 388 -1.05 28.34 25.11
C GLY A 388 -0.79 26.85 24.91
N GLU A 389 -0.17 26.20 25.91
CA GLU A 389 0.04 24.74 25.97
C GLU A 389 -1.31 24.02 26.09
N ILE A 390 -1.68 23.23 25.08
CA ILE A 390 -2.79 22.28 25.15
C ILE A 390 -2.18 20.89 25.27
N SER A 391 -2.32 20.26 26.44
CA SER A 391 -2.05 18.83 26.61
C SER A 391 -3.39 18.09 26.56
N LEU A 392 -3.72 17.51 25.41
CA LEU A 392 -4.77 16.51 25.32
C LEU A 392 -4.16 15.14 25.60
N LYS A 393 -4.86 14.32 26.39
CA LYS A 393 -4.53 12.89 26.57
C LYS A 393 -5.18 12.02 25.51
N GLU A 394 -6.31 12.47 24.96
CA GLU A 394 -7.13 11.76 23.98
C GLU A 394 -7.71 12.73 22.95
N SER A 395 -8.02 12.23 21.75
CA SER A 395 -8.70 12.98 20.70
C SER A 395 -10.14 13.33 21.08
N GLU A 396 -10.73 14.29 20.37
CA GLU A 396 -12.19 14.38 20.31
C GLU A 396 -12.79 13.05 19.79
N PRO A 397 -14.02 12.67 20.22
CA PRO A 397 -14.63 11.43 19.74
C PRO A 397 -14.88 11.47 18.24
N ILE A 398 -14.26 10.53 17.53
CA ILE A 398 -14.44 10.28 16.11
C ILE A 398 -15.68 9.40 15.95
N LYS A 399 -16.68 9.90 15.24
CA LYS A 399 -17.94 9.22 14.98
C LYS A 399 -17.85 8.41 13.69
N PHE A 400 -18.23 7.14 13.79
CA PHE A 400 -18.34 6.19 12.70
C PHE A 400 -19.80 5.83 12.49
N GLU A 401 -20.25 5.95 11.24
CA GLU A 401 -21.50 5.34 10.81
C GLU A 401 -21.20 3.94 10.30
N ASN A 402 -21.77 2.95 10.97
CA ASN A 402 -21.88 1.61 10.43
C ASN A 402 -23.32 1.37 9.99
N TRP A 403 -23.49 0.45 9.06
CA TRP A 403 -24.80 -0.15 8.86
C TRP A 403 -24.99 -1.24 9.91
N SER A 404 -26.24 -1.46 10.32
CA SER A 404 -26.58 -2.53 11.24
C SER A 404 -27.49 -3.53 10.54
N SER A 405 -27.27 -4.81 10.82
CA SER A 405 -28.19 -5.87 10.44
C SER A 405 -28.80 -6.43 11.71
N SER A 406 -30.14 -6.41 11.83
CA SER A 406 -30.84 -6.92 13.02
C SER A 406 -30.34 -6.32 14.35
N ALA A 407 -30.11 -5.00 14.40
CA ALA A 407 -29.53 -4.27 15.53
C ALA A 407 -28.11 -4.72 15.96
N LYS A 408 -27.43 -5.54 15.16
CA LYS A 408 -26.02 -5.88 15.35
C LYS A 408 -25.15 -5.07 14.41
N LEU A 409 -23.96 -4.78 14.90
CA LEU A 409 -22.90 -4.14 14.16
C LEU A 409 -22.43 -5.09 13.07
N SER A 410 -22.73 -4.72 11.82
CA SER A 410 -22.49 -5.59 10.66
C SER A 410 -21.08 -5.42 10.11
N ALA A 411 -20.64 -6.36 9.27
CA ALA A 411 -19.29 -6.40 8.72
C ALA A 411 -18.89 -5.07 8.07
N ASN A 412 -17.69 -4.59 8.39
CA ASN A 412 -17.16 -3.33 7.85
C ASN A 412 -15.65 -3.21 8.09
N TYR A 413 -15.00 -2.35 7.31
CA TYR A 413 -13.59 -2.00 7.44
C TYR A 413 -13.41 -0.49 7.35
N PHE A 414 -12.91 0.10 8.42
CA PHE A 414 -12.53 1.51 8.45
C PHE A 414 -11.01 1.62 8.32
N LEU A 415 -10.54 2.13 7.17
CA LEU A 415 -9.12 2.43 6.94
C LEU A 415 -8.85 3.91 7.19
N LEU A 416 -8.06 4.16 8.23
CA LEU A 416 -7.70 5.48 8.72
C LEU A 416 -6.18 5.64 8.72
N LYS A 417 -5.72 6.88 8.67
CA LYS A 417 -4.32 7.25 8.84
C LYS A 417 -4.20 8.45 9.76
N ILE A 418 -3.27 8.41 10.69
CA ILE A 418 -2.90 9.52 11.54
C ILE A 418 -1.52 10.00 11.13
N ASP A 419 -1.44 11.26 10.75
CA ASP A 419 -0.20 11.95 10.43
C ASP A 419 0.10 12.98 11.52
N ARG A 420 1.33 12.93 12.04
CA ARG A 420 1.87 13.93 12.96
C ARG A 420 2.62 14.98 12.17
N ILE A 421 2.14 16.20 12.26
CA ILE A 421 2.67 17.34 11.52
C ILE A 421 3.48 18.19 12.49
N GLY A 422 4.80 18.09 12.38
CA GLY A 422 5.71 18.92 13.16
C GLY A 422 5.73 20.36 12.65
N ASN A 423 5.84 21.32 13.57
CA ASN A 423 6.12 22.71 13.21
C ASN A 423 7.55 22.83 12.69
N SER A 424 7.71 22.88 11.37
CA SER A 424 9.02 23.18 10.79
C SER A 424 9.24 24.68 10.88
N ASP A 425 10.04 25.15 11.85
CA ASP A 425 10.55 26.51 11.82
C ASP A 425 11.19 26.79 10.44
N LYS A 426 10.91 27.94 9.82
CA LYS A 426 11.33 28.22 8.44
C LYS A 426 12.86 28.20 8.27
N SER A 427 13.60 28.44 9.36
CA SER A 427 15.07 28.48 9.39
C SER A 427 15.75 27.11 9.44
N ASN A 428 15.00 26.01 9.64
CA ASN A 428 15.52 24.65 9.70
C ASN A 428 15.16 23.78 8.48
N SER A 429 14.81 24.38 7.34
CA SER A 429 14.67 23.62 6.08
C SER A 429 16.08 23.33 5.53
N PRO A 430 16.50 22.06 5.42
CA PRO A 430 15.99 21.15 4.38
C PRO A 430 15.93 19.65 4.78
N HIS A 431 15.64 19.29 6.04
CA HIS A 431 15.51 17.86 6.44
C HIS A 431 14.26 17.13 5.87
N LYS A 432 13.62 17.64 4.80
CA LYS A 432 12.23 17.31 4.47
C LYS A 432 11.98 16.25 3.41
N ILE A 433 12.95 15.85 2.61
CA ILE A 433 12.72 14.76 1.66
C ILE A 433 12.86 13.44 2.43
N TRP A 434 12.00 13.18 3.41
CA TRP A 434 11.74 11.81 3.86
C TRP A 434 12.84 11.13 4.70
N ASP A 435 13.44 11.83 5.66
CA ASP A 435 14.38 11.23 6.60
C ASP A 435 13.74 10.01 7.31
N ALA A 436 14.23 8.82 7.00
CA ALA A 436 13.66 7.54 7.41
C ALA A 436 12.21 7.25 6.94
N PHE A 437 11.81 7.75 5.77
CA PHE A 437 10.54 7.39 5.12
C PHE A 437 10.71 6.42 3.95
N PHE A 438 11.68 6.62 3.07
CA PHE A 438 11.90 5.68 1.97
C PHE A 438 12.45 4.36 2.52
N SER A 439 11.59 3.34 2.53
CA SER A 439 11.96 1.99 2.95
C SER A 439 12.72 1.28 1.84
N LEU A 440 13.77 0.56 2.21
CA LEU A 440 14.47 -0.35 1.29
C LEU A 440 13.65 -1.60 0.95
N ASP A 441 12.52 -1.81 1.60
CA ASP A 441 11.52 -2.82 1.19
C ASP A 441 10.70 -2.37 -0.03
N MET A 442 10.82 -1.11 -0.47
CA MET A 442 10.28 -0.68 -1.74
C MET A 442 11.08 -1.34 -2.86
N LYS A 443 10.50 -2.35 -3.51
CA LYS A 443 11.15 -3.07 -4.61
C LYS A 443 10.66 -2.57 -5.96
N ASN A 444 11.58 -2.43 -6.91
CA ASN A 444 11.19 -2.33 -8.32
C ASN A 444 10.63 -3.70 -8.74
N VAL A 445 9.44 -3.72 -9.34
CA VAL A 445 8.82 -4.98 -9.78
C VAL A 445 9.49 -5.56 -11.01
N PHE A 446 10.25 -4.74 -11.74
CA PHE A 446 11.05 -5.15 -12.88
C PHE A 446 12.50 -5.20 -12.41
N ASP A 447 13.19 -6.33 -12.65
CA ASP A 447 14.60 -6.53 -12.27
C ASP A 447 15.45 -5.26 -12.52
N THR A 448 16.31 -4.87 -11.60
CA THR A 448 17.19 -3.71 -11.81
C THR A 448 18.36 -4.03 -12.74
N ASN A 449 18.59 -5.31 -13.03
CA ASN A 449 19.67 -5.74 -13.92
C ASN A 449 19.32 -5.53 -15.39
N ALA A 450 20.33 -5.13 -16.17
CA ALA A 450 20.28 -5.09 -17.63
C ALA A 450 19.14 -4.23 -18.23
N ILE A 451 18.83 -3.08 -17.61
CA ILE A 451 17.87 -2.12 -18.17
C ILE A 451 18.49 -1.45 -19.41
N PRO A 452 17.86 -1.54 -20.61
CA PRO A 452 18.35 -0.88 -21.81
C PRO A 452 18.41 0.64 -21.67
N GLU A 453 19.26 1.28 -22.46
CA GLU A 453 19.29 2.74 -22.54
C GLU A 453 17.99 3.27 -23.15
N GLY A 454 17.39 4.30 -22.54
CA GLY A 454 16.05 4.79 -22.93
C GLY A 454 14.89 4.09 -22.21
N GLU A 455 15.15 2.97 -21.54
CA GLU A 455 14.15 2.27 -20.73
C GLU A 455 14.23 2.70 -19.27
N PHE A 456 13.07 2.88 -18.64
CA PHE A 456 12.97 2.94 -17.19
C PHE A 456 11.75 2.15 -16.70
N ARG A 457 11.86 1.69 -15.47
CA ARG A 457 10.97 0.73 -14.82
C ARG A 457 10.48 1.35 -13.53
N LEU A 458 9.18 1.52 -13.38
CA LEU A 458 8.62 2.30 -12.29
C LEU A 458 7.57 1.50 -11.52
N LYS A 459 7.57 1.68 -10.20
CA LYS A 459 6.50 1.22 -9.32
C LYS A 459 6.06 2.33 -8.39
N THR A 460 4.76 2.60 -8.37
CA THR A 460 4.11 3.49 -7.41
C THR A 460 3.46 2.68 -6.28
N TYR A 461 3.36 3.28 -5.10
CA TYR A 461 2.60 2.75 -3.96
C TYR A 461 1.48 3.71 -3.55
N ALA A 462 0.42 3.16 -2.96
CA ALA A 462 -0.73 3.90 -2.46
C ALA A 462 -0.35 4.85 -1.31
N SER A 463 -1.03 6.00 -1.28
CA SER A 463 -0.76 7.10 -0.34
C SER A 463 -0.88 6.73 1.15
N ILE A 464 -1.59 5.65 1.50
CA ILE A 464 -1.64 5.14 2.88
C ILE A 464 -0.23 4.82 3.42
N ASN A 465 0.69 4.44 2.54
CA ASN A 465 2.07 4.08 2.87
C ASN A 465 2.97 5.31 3.06
N ALA A 466 2.46 6.55 2.92
CA ALA A 466 3.29 7.75 2.86
C ALA A 466 2.76 8.95 3.66
N PRO A 467 3.61 9.71 4.38
CA PRO A 467 3.16 10.82 5.21
C PRO A 467 2.44 11.89 4.40
N ILE A 468 1.47 12.57 5.03
CA ILE A 468 0.85 13.75 4.42
C ILE A 468 1.90 14.85 4.25
N ASN A 469 1.92 15.43 3.05
CA ASN A 469 2.73 16.60 2.74
C ASN A 469 2.02 17.91 3.06
N ILE A 470 2.78 18.93 3.42
CA ILE A 470 2.26 20.24 3.79
C ILE A 470 2.86 21.28 2.88
N ASN A 471 2.00 21.94 2.12
CA ASN A 471 2.38 23.14 1.41
C ASN A 471 2.08 24.37 2.28
N LYS A 472 3.14 25.01 2.76
CA LYS A 472 3.02 26.24 3.56
C LYS A 472 2.59 27.45 2.73
N ASP A 473 2.90 27.47 1.45
CA ASP A 473 2.60 28.60 0.56
C ASP A 473 1.14 28.53 0.07
N LEU A 474 0.62 27.32 -0.16
CA LEU A 474 -0.79 27.09 -0.53
C LEU A 474 -1.72 26.88 0.68
N SER A 475 -1.18 26.87 1.90
CA SER A 475 -1.94 26.60 3.14
C SER A 475 -2.75 25.29 3.04
N GLY A 476 -2.16 24.27 2.42
CA GLY A 476 -2.81 23.02 2.05
C GLY A 476 -2.02 21.79 2.48
N TYR A 477 -2.74 20.71 2.77
CA TYR A 477 -2.19 19.39 3.09
C TYR A 477 -2.50 18.46 1.93
N TYR A 478 -1.59 17.57 1.56
CA TYR A 478 -1.71 16.73 0.37
C TYR A 478 -1.32 15.29 0.69
N SER A 479 -2.08 14.33 0.17
CA SER A 479 -1.68 12.93 0.22
C SER A 479 -0.72 12.68 -0.95
N PRO A 480 0.48 12.13 -0.70
CA PRO A 480 1.42 11.87 -1.77
C PRO A 480 1.15 10.56 -2.50
N THR A 481 1.59 10.48 -3.74
CA THR A 481 1.98 9.20 -4.35
C THR A 481 3.49 9.06 -4.21
N ILE A 482 3.94 7.86 -3.84
CA ILE A 482 5.36 7.54 -3.68
C ILE A 482 5.74 6.40 -4.61
N GLY A 483 7.02 6.26 -4.91
CA GLY A 483 7.45 5.18 -5.77
C GLY A 483 8.95 4.99 -5.83
N ILE A 484 9.32 3.95 -6.56
CA ILE A 484 10.69 3.61 -6.92
C ILE A 484 10.77 3.46 -8.43
N VAL A 485 11.80 4.02 -9.03
CA VAL A 485 12.11 3.90 -10.46
C VAL A 485 13.54 3.42 -10.61
N ALA A 486 13.78 2.58 -11.62
CA ALA A 486 15.12 2.19 -12.02
C ALA A 486 15.30 2.43 -13.52
N ASP A 487 16.46 2.95 -13.89
CA ASP A 487 16.92 3.04 -15.26
C ASP A 487 18.25 2.27 -15.43
N LYS A 488 18.89 2.37 -16.60
CA LYS A 488 20.17 1.70 -16.90
C LYS A 488 21.25 1.92 -15.85
N TYR A 489 21.25 3.06 -15.15
CA TYR A 489 22.35 3.47 -14.31
C TYR A 489 21.95 3.71 -12.85
N GLN A 490 20.67 3.97 -12.60
CA GLN A 490 20.23 4.52 -11.32
C GLN A 490 18.94 3.91 -10.79
N VAL A 491 18.78 4.08 -9.48
CA VAL A 491 17.55 3.82 -8.74
C VAL A 491 17.16 5.11 -8.04
N SER A 492 15.94 5.59 -8.30
CA SER A 492 15.39 6.76 -7.63
C SER A 492 14.15 6.42 -6.83
N PHE A 493 14.10 6.88 -5.60
CA PHE A 493 12.92 6.92 -4.75
C PHE A 493 12.28 8.29 -4.92
N PHE A 494 10.97 8.37 -5.06
CA PHE A 494 10.30 9.64 -5.30
C PHE A 494 8.97 9.74 -4.58
N SER A 495 8.51 10.98 -4.41
CA SER A 495 7.19 11.34 -3.92
C SER A 495 6.68 12.58 -4.65
N PHE A 496 5.38 12.66 -4.90
CA PHE A 496 4.73 13.88 -5.41
C PHE A 496 3.31 14.02 -4.86
N TYR A 497 2.74 15.22 -4.93
CA TYR A 497 1.40 15.49 -4.41
C TYR A 497 0.33 14.93 -5.35
N ASP A 498 -0.60 14.14 -4.83
CA ASP A 498 -1.68 13.53 -5.61
C ASP A 498 -3.04 14.19 -5.31
N GLU A 499 -3.46 14.22 -4.04
CA GLU A 499 -4.78 14.72 -3.65
C GLU A 499 -4.66 15.75 -2.51
N LEU A 500 -5.33 16.90 -2.64
CA LEU A 500 -5.50 17.86 -1.54
C LEU A 500 -6.37 17.22 -0.45
N VAL A 501 -5.78 17.11 0.73
CA VAL A 501 -6.34 16.59 1.97
C VAL A 501 -7.12 17.70 2.68
N TYR A 502 -6.52 18.88 2.82
CA TYR A 502 -7.14 19.98 3.55
C TYR A 502 -6.60 21.30 3.03
N GLU A 503 -7.43 22.34 3.05
CA GLU A 503 -7.05 23.70 2.69
C GLU A 503 -7.53 24.66 3.78
N GLU A 504 -6.65 25.51 4.30
CA GLU A 504 -7.01 26.54 5.28
C GLU A 504 -7.79 27.69 4.64
N SER A 505 -7.52 27.99 3.37
CA SER A 505 -8.20 29.03 2.60
C SER A 505 -9.18 28.39 1.62
N GLN A 506 -10.33 29.00 1.31
CA GLN A 506 -11.25 28.45 0.29
C GLN A 506 -10.82 28.83 -1.14
N LYS A 507 -9.53 28.75 -1.49
CA LYS A 507 -9.08 29.13 -2.83
C LYS A 507 -9.21 27.93 -3.79
N ASN A 508 -9.81 28.20 -4.94
CA ASN A 508 -10.26 27.16 -5.87
C ASN A 508 -9.14 26.25 -6.44
N LYS A 509 -9.55 24.97 -6.56
CA LYS A 509 -9.14 23.88 -7.48
C LYS A 509 -7.82 23.14 -7.24
N THR A 510 -7.98 21.98 -6.60
CA THR A 510 -7.16 20.77 -6.76
C THR A 510 -6.82 20.43 -8.21
N ILE A 511 -5.53 20.31 -8.49
CA ILE A 511 -5.00 19.56 -9.63
C ILE A 511 -4.85 18.11 -9.17
N ARG A 512 -5.56 17.18 -9.82
CA ARG A 512 -5.23 15.76 -9.72
C ARG A 512 -4.18 15.44 -10.77
N SER A 513 -3.12 14.80 -10.30
CA SER A 513 -1.86 14.61 -10.99
C SER A 513 -1.72 13.11 -11.25
N SER A 514 -2.43 12.57 -12.26
CA SER A 514 -2.26 11.17 -12.67
C SER A 514 -1.08 11.04 -13.64
N PHE A 515 0.09 11.56 -13.27
CA PHE A 515 1.22 11.72 -14.19
C PHE A 515 2.10 10.46 -14.30
N ILE A 516 2.13 9.63 -13.25
CA ILE A 516 3.10 8.55 -13.10
C ILE A 516 2.37 7.30 -12.62
N GLN A 517 2.56 6.17 -13.31
CA GLN A 517 1.93 4.88 -12.99
C GLN A 517 2.98 3.77 -12.99
N THR A 518 2.74 2.70 -12.24
CA THR A 518 3.56 1.48 -12.32
C THR A 518 3.62 0.98 -13.76
N GLY A 519 4.82 0.66 -14.25
CA GLY A 519 5.01 0.15 -15.60
C GLY A 519 6.44 0.20 -16.09
N LYS A 520 6.66 -0.46 -17.23
CA LYS A 520 7.87 -0.36 -18.04
C LYS A 520 7.65 0.68 -19.14
N TYR A 521 8.58 1.61 -19.27
CA TYR A 521 8.52 2.70 -20.23
C TYR A 521 9.74 2.64 -21.13
N ASN A 522 9.50 2.60 -22.44
CA ASN A 522 10.53 2.67 -23.46
C ASN A 522 10.35 3.96 -24.24
N ASN A 523 11.08 5.00 -23.86
CA ASN A 523 11.07 6.26 -24.59
C ASN A 523 12.47 6.53 -25.08
N ALA A 524 12.64 6.56 -26.40
CA ALA A 524 13.90 7.02 -26.98
C ALA A 524 14.07 8.50 -26.61
N TYR A 525 15.00 8.80 -25.72
CA TYR A 525 15.42 10.17 -25.43
C TYR A 525 16.90 10.33 -25.77
N ASP A 526 17.22 11.47 -26.39
CA ASP A 526 18.59 11.80 -26.79
C ASP A 526 19.40 12.22 -25.56
N THR A 527 20.12 11.26 -24.98
CA THR A 527 21.00 11.45 -23.82
C THR A 527 22.14 12.44 -24.09
N THR A 528 22.44 12.76 -25.34
CA THR A 528 23.54 13.65 -25.70
C THR A 528 23.27 15.12 -25.36
N ASN A 529 22.00 15.53 -25.33
CA ASN A 529 21.61 16.92 -25.00
C ASN A 529 21.75 17.25 -23.50
N LEU A 530 21.82 16.23 -22.63
CA LEU A 530 21.92 16.38 -21.18
C LEU A 530 23.32 16.01 -20.64
N LEU A 531 24.32 15.96 -21.53
CA LEU A 531 25.72 15.63 -21.25
C LEU A 531 25.83 14.60 -20.12
N TYR A 532 25.29 13.40 -20.39
CA TYR A 532 25.26 12.25 -19.49
C TYR A 532 26.68 11.84 -19.08
N GLN A 533 27.22 12.51 -18.07
CA GLN A 533 28.52 12.24 -17.47
C GLN A 533 28.38 12.39 -15.96
N GLY A 534 28.39 11.26 -15.25
CA GLY A 534 28.51 11.22 -13.78
C GLY A 534 27.23 10.92 -13.00
N GLY A 535 26.43 9.92 -13.39
CA GLY A 535 25.40 9.36 -12.51
C GLY A 535 24.27 10.31 -12.10
N GLN A 536 23.46 10.79 -13.05
CA GLN A 536 22.21 11.52 -12.78
C GLN A 536 20.99 10.84 -13.44
N ALA A 537 19.81 10.91 -12.82
CA ALA A 537 18.65 10.07 -13.20
C ALA A 537 17.85 10.79 -14.25
N VAL A 538 18.36 10.76 -15.47
CA VAL A 538 17.83 11.59 -16.54
C VAL A 538 16.57 10.98 -17.15
N GLY A 539 16.47 9.65 -17.26
CA GLY A 539 15.40 9.01 -18.04
C GLY A 539 14.00 9.25 -17.50
N PHE A 540 13.83 9.05 -16.19
CA PHE A 540 12.57 9.26 -15.53
C PHE A 540 12.15 10.75 -15.53
N LEU A 541 13.07 11.65 -15.14
CA LEU A 541 12.81 13.09 -15.11
C LEU A 541 12.54 13.65 -16.53
N TYR A 542 13.26 13.16 -17.54
CA TYR A 542 13.02 13.52 -18.93
C TYR A 542 11.65 13.05 -19.40
N GLN A 543 11.21 11.86 -18.97
CA GLN A 543 9.87 11.40 -19.33
C GLN A 543 8.78 12.24 -18.68
N ILE A 544 8.92 12.60 -17.41
CA ILE A 544 8.00 13.55 -16.75
C ILE A 544 7.86 14.80 -17.62
N VAL A 545 8.97 15.31 -18.16
CA VAL A 545 9.00 16.53 -18.98
C VAL A 545 8.44 16.33 -20.39
N THR A 546 8.62 15.17 -21.03
CA THR A 546 8.21 14.93 -22.42
C THR A 546 6.82 14.30 -22.59
N ASN A 547 6.30 13.59 -21.59
CA ASN A 547 4.93 13.05 -21.61
C ASN A 547 3.89 14.17 -21.38
N LYS A 548 3.53 14.90 -22.44
CA LYS A 548 2.39 15.84 -22.48
C LYS A 548 2.35 16.97 -21.43
N ILE A 549 3.35 17.14 -20.56
CA ILE A 549 3.55 18.38 -19.79
C ILE A 549 4.14 19.42 -20.77
N ARG A 550 3.31 19.90 -21.69
CA ARG A 550 3.72 20.95 -22.64
C ARG A 550 4.15 22.14 -21.81
N ASN A 551 5.41 22.55 -21.97
CA ASN A 551 6.08 23.76 -21.44
C ASN A 551 7.10 23.56 -20.31
N PHE A 552 7.84 22.44 -20.27
CA PHE A 552 9.07 22.33 -19.46
C PHE A 552 10.28 22.01 -20.31
N GLU A 553 11.41 22.54 -19.87
CA GLU A 553 12.74 22.12 -20.30
C GLU A 553 13.54 21.72 -19.05
N LEU A 554 14.35 20.68 -19.17
CA LEU A 554 15.37 20.38 -18.16
C LEU A 554 16.60 21.19 -18.51
N SER A 555 16.93 22.17 -17.69
CA SER A 555 18.20 22.86 -17.79
C SER A 555 19.22 22.22 -16.86
N GLN A 556 20.47 22.22 -17.29
CA GLN A 556 21.59 21.79 -16.47
C GLN A 556 22.36 23.02 -16.00
N PHE A 557 22.76 23.03 -14.74
CA PHE A 557 23.77 23.97 -14.24
C PHE A 557 24.84 23.23 -13.46
N SER A 558 26.02 23.83 -13.37
CA SER A 558 27.17 23.28 -12.65
C SER A 558 27.72 24.28 -11.66
N LEU A 559 28.06 23.80 -10.47
CA LEU A 559 28.71 24.56 -9.42
C LEU A 559 30.18 24.17 -9.29
N ILE A 560 31.06 25.17 -9.26
CA ILE A 560 32.46 25.01 -8.88
C ILE A 560 32.72 25.94 -7.70
N ASP A 561 33.16 25.38 -6.59
CA ASP A 561 33.60 26.10 -5.40
C ASP A 561 34.88 25.43 -4.88
N VAL A 562 36.02 26.04 -5.25
CA VAL A 562 37.35 25.53 -4.92
C VAL A 562 37.61 25.60 -3.41
N ASP A 563 37.04 26.60 -2.73
CA ASP A 563 37.28 26.82 -1.29
C ASP A 563 36.61 25.74 -0.44
N ASN A 564 35.49 25.21 -0.92
CA ASN A 564 34.74 24.12 -0.29
C ASN A 564 34.99 22.74 -0.94
N ASN A 565 35.96 22.61 -1.85
CA ASN A 565 36.27 21.39 -2.62
C ASN A 565 35.10 20.85 -3.47
N ILE A 566 34.18 21.71 -3.90
CA ILE A 566 33.08 21.33 -4.79
C ILE A 566 33.55 21.51 -6.23
N ASN A 567 33.96 20.42 -6.88
CA ASN A 567 34.49 20.46 -8.25
C ASN A 567 33.46 19.99 -9.28
N GLY A 568 32.63 20.92 -9.77
CA GLY A 568 31.75 20.67 -10.91
C GLY A 568 30.48 19.89 -10.57
N ALA A 569 29.89 20.12 -9.39
CA ALA A 569 28.61 19.53 -9.00
C ALA A 569 27.53 19.94 -10.00
N LYS A 570 26.89 18.97 -10.65
CA LYS A 570 25.88 19.19 -11.68
C LYS A 570 24.48 19.04 -11.08
N PHE A 571 23.54 19.82 -11.60
CA PHE A 571 22.15 19.78 -11.20
C PHE A 571 21.24 19.85 -12.42
N LEU A 572 20.11 19.15 -12.32
CA LEU A 572 19.01 19.28 -13.26
C LEU A 572 17.95 20.17 -12.62
N LEU A 573 17.59 21.24 -13.32
CA LEU A 573 16.55 22.16 -12.90
C LEU A 573 15.41 22.11 -13.92
N PRO A 574 14.18 21.76 -13.53
CA PRO A 574 13.03 21.98 -14.38
C PRO A 574 12.80 23.49 -14.54
N GLN A 575 12.76 23.95 -15.78
CA GLN A 575 12.39 25.33 -16.12
C GLN A 575 11.06 25.33 -16.85
N SER A 576 10.11 26.09 -16.32
CA SER A 576 8.83 26.30 -17.00
C SER A 576 8.99 27.31 -18.13
N THR A 577 8.46 26.99 -19.31
CA THR A 577 8.32 27.94 -20.41
C THR A 577 6.93 28.62 -20.42
N ALA A 578 6.05 28.31 -19.46
CA ALA A 578 4.72 28.92 -19.30
C ALA A 578 4.25 29.10 -17.83
N VAL A 579 3.58 30.20 -17.53
CA VAL A 579 3.45 30.73 -16.14
C VAL A 579 2.44 30.02 -15.22
N ASN A 580 1.53 29.15 -15.68
CA ASN A 580 0.28 28.93 -14.90
C ASN A 580 -0.10 27.46 -14.65
N ASN A 581 0.50 26.79 -13.66
CA ASN A 581 -0.02 25.62 -12.87
C ASN A 581 0.95 24.44 -12.75
N TYR A 582 1.92 24.28 -13.65
CA TYR A 582 2.77 23.10 -13.66
C TYR A 582 4.08 23.27 -12.87
N GLU A 583 4.47 24.52 -12.59
CA GLU A 583 5.50 24.82 -11.59
C GLU A 583 5.13 24.19 -10.24
N GLU A 584 3.83 24.11 -9.92
CA GLU A 584 3.33 23.49 -8.69
C GLU A 584 3.67 22.00 -8.60
N PHE A 585 3.57 21.23 -9.68
CA PHE A 585 3.95 19.80 -9.63
C PHE A 585 5.45 19.63 -9.33
N MET A 586 6.31 20.35 -10.04
CA MET A 586 7.77 20.23 -9.85
C MET A 586 8.24 20.82 -8.52
N GLN A 587 7.55 21.83 -7.98
CA GLN A 587 7.78 22.34 -6.62
C GLN A 587 7.46 21.31 -5.53
N HIS A 588 6.76 20.23 -5.87
CA HIS A 588 6.28 19.21 -4.95
C HIS A 588 6.73 17.80 -5.29
N PHE A 589 7.62 17.69 -6.28
CA PHE A 589 8.25 16.45 -6.66
C PHE A 589 9.57 16.33 -5.91
N ASP A 590 9.62 15.37 -5.00
CA ASP A 590 10.80 15.06 -4.19
C ASP A 590 11.39 13.74 -4.65
N CYS A 591 12.72 13.65 -4.72
CA CYS A 591 13.38 12.37 -5.02
C CYS A 591 14.75 12.23 -4.35
N ILE A 592 15.12 10.97 -4.09
CA ILE A 592 16.48 10.54 -3.76
C ILE A 592 16.93 9.62 -4.88
N THR A 593 18.09 9.91 -5.45
CA THR A 593 18.63 9.16 -6.58
C THR A 593 19.99 8.60 -6.20
N LEU A 594 20.18 7.32 -6.48
CA LEU A 594 21.40 6.57 -6.25
C LEU A 594 21.82 5.90 -7.56
N THR A 595 23.12 5.83 -7.82
CA THR A 595 23.65 4.89 -8.81
C THR A 595 23.35 3.45 -8.37
N HIS A 596 23.35 2.49 -9.31
CA HIS A 596 23.21 1.07 -8.96
C HIS A 596 24.28 0.61 -7.96
N GLU A 597 25.51 1.14 -8.04
CA GLU A 597 26.59 0.81 -7.10
C GLU A 597 26.28 1.32 -5.68
N GLU A 598 25.86 2.58 -5.55
CA GLU A 598 25.43 3.17 -4.28
C GLU A 598 24.22 2.46 -3.67
N TYR A 599 23.21 2.17 -4.50
CA TYR A 599 22.03 1.43 -4.07
C TYR A 599 22.42 0.03 -3.56
N ASN A 600 23.26 -0.71 -4.30
CA ASN A 600 23.72 -2.03 -3.90
C ASN A 600 24.58 -1.98 -2.63
N ALA A 601 25.41 -0.95 -2.45
CA ALA A 601 26.18 -0.75 -1.21
C ALA A 601 25.26 -0.48 -0.01
N LEU A 602 24.20 0.30 -0.21
CA LEU A 602 23.19 0.56 0.82
C LEU A 602 22.42 -0.72 1.19
N ILE A 603 22.05 -1.55 0.21
CA ILE A 603 21.44 -2.87 0.44
C ILE A 603 22.42 -3.82 1.14
N ALA A 604 23.71 -3.83 0.76
CA ALA A 604 24.72 -4.65 1.41
C ALA A 604 24.91 -4.28 2.90
N LYS A 605 24.78 -2.98 3.23
CA LYS A 605 24.83 -2.44 4.59
C LYS A 605 23.77 -3.04 5.53
N VAL A 606 22.62 -3.43 4.98
CA VAL A 606 21.57 -4.14 5.73
C VAL A 606 22.13 -5.42 6.34
N SER A 607 22.95 -6.17 5.58
CA SER A 607 23.57 -7.41 6.06
C SER A 607 24.64 -7.17 7.14
N GLU A 608 25.37 -6.06 7.08
CA GLU A 608 26.35 -5.68 8.12
C GLU A 608 25.69 -5.31 9.45
N THR A 609 24.52 -4.68 9.39
CA THR A 609 23.76 -4.23 10.56
C THR A 609 23.28 -5.40 11.43
N ILE A 610 23.25 -6.61 10.85
CA ILE A 610 22.84 -7.86 11.52
C ILE A 610 23.71 -8.19 12.77
N GLY A 611 24.90 -7.58 12.90
CA GLY A 611 25.77 -7.78 14.06
C GLY A 611 25.47 -6.95 15.32
N ASN A 612 24.67 -5.89 15.23
CA ASN A 612 24.50 -4.95 16.35
C ASN A 612 23.24 -5.24 17.17
N ALA A 613 23.44 -5.71 18.41
CA ALA A 613 22.37 -6.08 19.33
C ALA A 613 21.46 -4.91 19.74
N ASP A 614 21.86 -3.65 19.54
CA ASP A 614 21.02 -2.49 19.89
C ASP A 614 19.87 -2.25 18.91
N PHE A 615 20.05 -2.64 17.66
CA PHE A 615 19.08 -2.44 16.58
C PHE A 615 18.14 -3.64 16.43
N ILE A 616 16.94 -3.38 15.90
CA ILE A 616 15.93 -4.40 15.61
C ILE A 616 15.94 -4.67 14.11
N GLN A 617 16.55 -5.79 13.72
CA GLN A 617 16.95 -6.07 12.34
C GLN A 617 15.86 -6.71 11.49
N GLU A 618 14.83 -7.26 12.13
CA GLU A 618 13.70 -7.90 11.46
C GLU A 618 12.77 -6.88 10.80
N HIS A 619 12.90 -5.61 11.13
CA HIS A 619 12.05 -4.54 10.61
C HIS A 619 12.70 -3.86 9.39
N PRO A 620 11.89 -3.28 8.48
CA PRO A 620 12.37 -2.50 7.35
C PRO A 620 13.42 -1.47 7.74
N TYR A 621 14.42 -1.36 6.86
CA TYR A 621 15.46 -0.34 6.89
C TYR A 621 15.03 0.83 6.03
N PHE A 622 15.39 2.04 6.45
CA PHE A 622 15.03 3.26 5.74
C PHE A 622 16.26 4.01 5.28
N ILE A 623 16.15 4.79 4.21
CA ILE A 623 17.16 5.77 3.84
C ILE A 623 17.10 6.91 4.87
N LYS A 624 18.24 7.26 5.46
CA LYS A 624 18.33 8.31 6.49
C LYS A 624 19.53 9.22 6.24
N GLY A 625 19.35 10.53 6.43
CA GLY A 625 20.46 11.47 6.45
C GLY A 625 21.26 11.32 7.75
N LYS A 626 22.59 11.44 7.68
CA LYS A 626 23.49 11.36 8.84
C LYS A 626 24.12 12.71 9.16
N GLN A 627 24.63 13.40 8.16
CA GLN A 627 25.24 14.71 8.30
C GLN A 627 24.81 15.59 7.15
N THR A 628 24.36 16.80 7.45
CA THR A 628 23.96 17.78 6.44
C THR A 628 24.87 19.01 6.53
N ARG A 629 25.42 19.43 5.39
CA ARG A 629 26.21 20.65 5.25
C ARG A 629 25.49 21.61 4.31
N ASN A 630 25.28 22.84 4.76
CA ASN A 630 24.61 23.88 4.00
C ASN A 630 25.62 24.96 3.59
N TYR A 631 25.66 25.26 2.31
CA TYR A 631 26.50 26.28 1.71
C TYR A 631 25.57 27.30 1.05
N ASN A 632 25.54 28.51 1.59
CA ASN A 632 24.64 29.56 1.12
C ASN A 632 25.37 30.42 0.09
N TYR A 633 24.91 30.40 -1.15
CA TYR A 633 25.38 31.29 -2.22
C TYR A 633 24.35 32.40 -2.44
N GLU A 634 24.73 33.43 -3.21
CA GLU A 634 23.85 34.58 -3.47
C GLU A 634 22.53 34.16 -4.14
N GLN A 635 22.58 33.21 -5.08
CA GLN A 635 21.44 32.83 -5.91
C GLN A 635 20.78 31.51 -5.50
N PHE A 636 21.42 30.70 -4.66
CA PHE A 636 20.90 29.40 -4.24
C PHE A 636 21.59 28.90 -2.97
N ASN A 637 20.98 27.93 -2.30
CA ASN A 637 21.57 27.16 -1.22
C ASN A 637 21.95 25.78 -1.74
N PHE A 638 23.18 25.35 -1.53
CA PHE A 638 23.68 24.00 -1.83
C PHE A 638 23.73 23.20 -0.53
N ILE A 639 23.23 21.98 -0.59
CA ILE A 639 23.07 21.11 0.57
C ILE A 639 23.70 19.76 0.23
N GLU A 640 24.65 19.34 1.05
CA GLU A 640 25.21 17.99 1.02
C GLU A 640 24.66 17.20 2.18
N THR A 641 24.19 15.98 1.93
CA THR A 641 23.74 15.06 2.97
C THR A 641 24.43 13.71 2.82
N THR A 642 25.30 13.35 3.76
CA THR A 642 25.81 11.99 3.88
C THR A 642 24.67 11.06 4.27
N ILE A 643 24.52 9.93 3.60
CA ILE A 643 23.46 8.96 3.89
C ILE A 643 23.92 7.78 4.74
N THR A 644 22.98 7.27 5.52
CA THR A 644 23.08 6.05 6.33
C THR A 644 21.75 5.30 6.30
N LEU A 645 21.67 4.20 7.05
CA LEU A 645 20.43 3.48 7.30
C LEU A 645 19.72 4.04 8.54
N GLY A 646 18.41 4.27 8.41
CA GLY A 646 17.50 4.41 9.54
C GLY A 646 17.06 3.03 10.00
N VAL A 647 17.33 2.70 11.26
CA VAL A 647 17.06 1.36 11.82
C VAL A 647 16.31 1.50 13.14
N PRO A 648 15.25 0.72 13.38
CA PRO A 648 14.54 0.78 14.66
C PRO A 648 15.45 0.40 15.82
N LYS A 649 15.43 1.21 16.86
CA LYS A 649 16.21 1.04 18.09
C LYS A 649 15.34 1.37 19.29
N VAL A 650 15.51 0.60 20.37
CA VAL A 650 14.92 0.97 21.67
C VAL A 650 15.76 2.09 22.28
N VAL A 651 15.14 3.25 22.48
CA VAL A 651 15.73 4.43 23.10
C VAL A 651 15.16 4.59 24.51
N ILE A 652 16.00 4.87 25.50
CA ILE A 652 15.59 5.16 26.87
C ILE A 652 15.61 6.68 27.04
N THR A 653 14.46 7.27 27.36
CA THR A 653 14.35 8.71 27.60
C THR A 653 14.77 9.07 29.02
N THR A 654 14.93 10.37 29.28
CA THR A 654 15.34 10.91 30.60
C THR A 654 14.40 10.54 31.74
N ASP A 655 13.14 10.23 31.42
CA ASP A 655 12.12 9.84 32.40
C ASP A 655 12.12 8.32 32.68
N ASN A 656 13.17 7.61 32.24
CA ASN A 656 13.26 6.14 32.22
C ASN A 656 12.14 5.44 31.44
N ASN A 657 11.44 6.16 30.58
CA ASN A 657 10.52 5.54 29.63
C ASN A 657 11.31 5.09 28.41
N SER A 658 11.13 3.85 27.97
CA SER A 658 11.70 3.44 26.69
C SER A 658 10.70 3.60 25.53
N SER A 659 11.18 3.89 24.32
CA SER A 659 10.38 3.95 23.09
C SER A 659 11.14 3.33 21.93
N ILE A 660 10.49 3.11 20.79
CA ILE A 660 11.18 2.66 19.58
C ILE A 660 11.21 3.80 18.59
N LEU A 661 12.42 4.22 18.24
CA LEU A 661 12.68 5.28 17.28
C LEU A 661 13.46 4.71 16.10
N ILE A 662 13.29 5.32 14.92
CA ILE A 662 14.16 5.04 13.78
C ILE A 662 15.42 5.89 13.93
N GLU A 663 16.49 5.24 14.36
CA GLU A 663 17.77 5.88 14.67
C GLU A 663 18.77 5.71 13.53
N GLU A 664 19.74 6.61 13.46
CA GLU A 664 20.84 6.52 12.51
C GLU A 664 21.72 5.31 12.81
N HIS A 665 22.03 4.52 11.79
CA HIS A 665 23.08 3.53 11.88
C HIS A 665 24.44 4.24 12.01
N PRO A 666 25.32 3.81 12.94
CA PRO A 666 26.51 4.58 13.33
C PRO A 666 27.52 4.78 12.17
N THR A 667 27.60 3.81 11.27
CA THR A 667 28.48 3.89 10.09
C THR A 667 27.69 4.35 8.87
N SER A 668 28.26 5.27 8.11
CA SER A 668 27.73 5.72 6.83
C SER A 668 27.71 4.58 5.81
N ALA A 669 26.92 4.71 4.76
CA ALA A 669 27.05 3.85 3.58
C ALA A 669 28.29 4.28 2.78
N ILE A 670 29.09 3.31 2.33
CA ILE A 670 30.39 3.55 1.68
C ILE A 670 30.42 2.82 0.33
N VAL A 671 30.92 3.51 -0.69
CA VAL A 671 31.24 2.97 -2.02
C VAL A 671 32.67 3.38 -2.35
N ASN A 672 33.54 2.45 -2.73
CA ASN A 672 34.94 2.73 -3.09
C ASN A 672 35.70 3.57 -2.03
N ASP A 673 35.53 3.23 -0.75
CA ASP A 673 36.09 3.94 0.42
C ASP A 673 35.59 5.39 0.64
N GLU A 674 34.58 5.83 -0.11
CA GLU A 674 33.94 7.14 0.03
C GLU A 674 32.51 7.02 0.59
N GLU A 675 32.10 7.98 1.44
CA GLU A 675 30.71 8.03 1.91
C GLU A 675 29.77 8.39 0.77
N ILE A 676 28.59 7.78 0.74
CA ILE A 676 27.55 8.19 -0.21
C ILE A 676 27.00 9.55 0.23
N VAL A 677 27.12 10.56 -0.65
CA VAL A 677 26.68 11.94 -0.41
C VAL A 677 25.62 12.32 -1.42
N LEU A 678 24.43 12.69 -0.94
CA LEU A 678 23.39 13.30 -1.75
C LEU A 678 23.60 14.80 -1.80
N THR A 679 23.50 15.38 -2.99
CA THR A 679 23.57 16.83 -3.19
C THR A 679 22.23 17.37 -3.66
N SER A 680 21.83 18.52 -3.14
CA SER A 680 20.66 19.25 -3.61
C SER A 680 20.95 20.75 -3.66
N ALA A 681 20.22 21.47 -4.50
CA ALA A 681 20.30 22.91 -4.61
C ALA A 681 18.90 23.51 -4.58
N THR A 682 18.70 24.56 -3.78
CA THR A 682 17.45 25.32 -3.70
C THR A 682 17.73 26.75 -4.14
N VAL A 683 17.10 27.19 -5.23
CA VAL A 683 17.24 28.58 -5.72
C VAL A 683 16.58 29.54 -4.73
N ASN A 684 17.25 30.65 -4.43
CA ASN A 684 16.82 31.67 -3.44
C ASN A 684 15.64 32.51 -3.92
#